data_AF-A0A7H0HQV8-F1
#
_entry.id   AF-A0A7H0HQV8-F1
#
_cell.length_a   1.000
_cell.length_b   1.000
_cell.length_c   1.000
_cell.angle_alpha   90.00
_cell.angle_beta   90.00
_cell.angle_gamma   90.00
#
_symmetry.space_group_name_H-M   'P 1'
#
loop_
_entity.id
_entity.type
_entity.pdbx_description
1 polymer ?
#
loop_
_entity_poly.entity_id
_entity_poly.type
_entity_poly.pdbx_seq_one_letter_code
_entity_poly.pdbx_strand_id
1 'polypeptide(L)'
;MTVHRLRTRSGRQRAGSPSAANAREVPFAAATVTRDARRAVHGVLASGWLTTGRETARFEDEFAAWVRAPHAVAVSSCTAALELALRSLRLAPGSLVLIPAVTFCGAAEAILHAGLRPALVDVDPRTATATPEAVDRAVRACGRPAAMVVLHYAGAPAPVAELAEAAGLPLDRIVEDAAHALGTRAGGHPVGSASPAACFSFYATKNLPIGEGGMITTGDEERAAWFRRARLHGMSADAWRRNLPGGSWRYTVDEAGLKANMTDVQAAIGRAHLRRLGAWQRRRDAIAARYADALAGVPGIEPLDVPEGGGHAWHLYAVRVLAGFGTGRDDLVERLADRGIGTSVHFTPLHHMPFFREAAVSPRGLPGADALFPLLLSLPMYPGLPDSSVDRVADELARLARAPVPPAARRAPAPRPPAAERRHPDGPAPGGRRGLRTLVVGAGEAGRALARDLAGASEFGLRPIGFLDDRPADAGPADLPVLGGLDDTREAALAHGAEAVVVAIPGLSPERFRHVVRQAGAAGVSVRYLPSFIAALRRDVVGSDMRALDVHTLIGRSEMHVVSPETRSIVAGKRVLVTGAGGSIGSELCRQVRGFEPARLFLLDHDESNLHRLQLELDGDALVDDDILICDIRDGGRVRQIFDEQRPDVVFHAAAHKHLPLLERHPCEGVKSNVLGTENLVQAALASGVERFVLISTDKAADPISILGATKRLAELTVQANAGGECVLAAVRFGNVLGSRGSLLSVLAEQLSSGEPVTVTHPDVARFFMTVEEAVGLVLEAARLARGGEVFVLDMGDEVRIVDLVHKFARSVNVPDPEIRFTGLRTGEKLSESLFSEQESYAPTAHPKILATASAAAPDLGDLRRSLPGLYAAAERNDAAGTRRSLAAMIPGFPASAPPGPRALTVPYPDDF
;
A
#
# COMPACT_ATOMS: atom_id res chain seq x y z
N MET A 1 -50.91 -39.65 -13.72
CA MET A 1 -51.58 -39.62 -12.41
C MET A 1 -50.96 -38.48 -11.62
N THR A 2 -51.45 -37.24 -11.73
CA THR A 2 -52.51 -36.64 -10.85
C THR A 2 -52.08 -36.70 -9.37
N VAL A 3 -51.40 -35.67 -8.85
CA VAL A 3 -51.93 -34.48 -8.14
C VAL A 3 -52.87 -34.81 -6.96
N HIS A 4 -52.46 -34.46 -5.73
CA HIS A 4 -53.21 -33.64 -4.74
C HIS A 4 -52.35 -33.44 -3.45
N ARG A 5 -51.75 -32.25 -3.24
CA ARG A 5 -52.19 -31.13 -2.36
C ARG A 5 -52.39 -31.44 -0.87
N LEU A 6 -51.66 -30.72 -0.01
CA LEU A 6 -52.23 -29.98 1.13
C LEU A 6 -51.30 -28.83 1.59
N ARG A 7 -51.93 -27.73 2.04
CA ARG A 7 -51.42 -26.37 2.28
C ARG A 7 -51.00 -26.14 3.74
N THR A 8 -49.89 -25.43 3.92
CA THR A 8 -49.53 -24.37 4.92
C THR A 8 -50.28 -24.21 6.26
N ARG A 9 -49.52 -24.11 7.38
CA ARG A 9 -49.53 -23.00 8.39
C ARG A 9 -48.41 -23.19 9.44
N SER A 10 -47.36 -22.36 9.38
CA SER A 10 -47.03 -21.25 10.31
C SER A 10 -46.68 -21.63 11.76
N GLY A 11 -45.38 -21.72 12.03
CA GLY A 11 -44.79 -21.62 13.37
C GLY A 11 -43.58 -20.70 13.33
N ARG A 12 -43.75 -19.44 13.76
CA ARG A 12 -42.66 -18.49 14.00
C ARG A 12 -41.88 -18.96 15.23
N GLN A 13 -40.63 -19.39 15.05
CA GLN A 13 -39.62 -19.33 16.11
C GLN A 13 -38.53 -18.34 15.69
N ARG A 14 -38.32 -17.36 16.58
CA ARG A 14 -37.40 -16.23 16.42
C ARG A 14 -35.97 -16.75 16.28
N ALA A 15 -35.36 -16.53 15.13
CA ALA A 15 -33.91 -16.50 15.01
C ALA A 15 -33.38 -15.33 15.84
N GLY A 16 -32.42 -15.60 16.72
CA GLY A 16 -31.75 -14.58 17.53
C GLY A 16 -31.16 -13.50 16.63
N SER A 17 -31.38 -12.24 17.02
CA SER A 17 -30.85 -11.08 16.32
C SER A 17 -29.31 -11.14 16.27
N PRO A 18 -28.67 -10.85 15.12
CA PRO A 18 -27.24 -10.61 15.08
C PRO A 18 -26.93 -9.40 15.98
N SER A 19 -25.88 -9.50 16.79
CA SER A 19 -25.43 -8.38 17.61
C SER A 19 -25.03 -7.19 16.71
N ALA A 20 -25.46 -5.99 17.09
CA ALA A 20 -25.49 -4.79 16.26
C ALA A 20 -24.16 -4.01 16.22
N ALA A 21 -23.00 -4.68 16.12
CA ALA A 21 -21.70 -4.05 16.41
C ALA A 21 -20.66 -4.03 15.27
N ASN A 22 -21.02 -4.19 14.00
CA ASN A 22 -20.09 -3.95 12.88
C ASN A 22 -20.74 -3.14 11.75
N ALA A 23 -20.82 -1.82 11.94
CA ALA A 23 -21.38 -0.89 10.97
C ALA A 23 -20.31 -0.45 9.94
N ARG A 24 -20.33 -1.06 8.75
CA ARG A 24 -19.57 -0.74 7.50
C ARG A 24 -18.96 0.68 7.45
N GLU A 25 -17.64 0.86 7.46
CA GLU A 25 -17.02 2.19 7.37
C GLU A 25 -17.49 3.02 6.15
N VAL A 26 -17.63 4.34 6.32
CA VAL A 26 -17.96 5.32 5.27
C VAL A 26 -16.73 6.22 5.06
N PRO A 27 -15.86 5.94 4.07
CA PRO A 27 -14.67 6.75 3.84
C PRO A 27 -15.05 8.16 3.33
N PHE A 28 -14.21 9.16 3.62
CA PHE A 28 -14.41 10.53 3.13
C PHE A 28 -14.39 10.62 1.58
N ALA A 29 -13.43 9.92 0.97
CA ALA A 29 -13.28 9.83 -0.49
C ALA A 29 -12.86 8.41 -0.88
N ALA A 30 -13.30 7.96 -2.05
CA ALA A 30 -12.89 6.68 -2.64
C ALA A 30 -12.64 6.85 -4.13
N ALA A 31 -11.37 6.72 -4.54
CA ALA A 31 -11.00 6.75 -5.95
C ALA A 31 -11.49 5.47 -6.64
N THR A 32 -12.08 5.60 -7.83
CA THR A 32 -12.53 4.45 -8.63
C THR A 32 -11.79 4.42 -9.95
N VAL A 33 -10.94 3.42 -10.15
CA VAL A 33 -10.34 3.17 -11.48
C VAL A 33 -11.26 2.24 -12.26
N THR A 34 -11.94 2.79 -13.26
CA THR A 34 -12.90 2.02 -14.09
C THR A 34 -12.22 0.88 -14.87
N ARG A 35 -12.99 -0.16 -15.22
CA ARG A 35 -12.50 -1.26 -16.08
C ARG A 35 -11.95 -0.75 -17.42
N ASP A 36 -12.60 0.27 -17.99
CA ASP A 36 -12.15 0.92 -19.23
C ASP A 36 -10.78 1.59 -19.05
N ALA A 37 -10.54 2.22 -17.90
CA ALA A 37 -9.25 2.82 -17.57
C ALA A 37 -8.16 1.75 -17.40
N ARG A 38 -8.44 0.65 -16.69
CA ARG A 38 -7.48 -0.47 -16.52
C ARG A 38 -7.04 -1.04 -17.88
N ARG A 39 -8.01 -1.27 -18.78
CA ARG A 39 -7.71 -1.74 -20.15
C ARG A 39 -6.91 -0.73 -20.96
N ALA A 40 -7.25 0.56 -20.88
CA ALA A 40 -6.52 1.61 -21.59
C ALA A 40 -5.06 1.70 -21.12
N VAL A 41 -4.83 1.62 -19.81
CA VAL A 41 -3.47 1.59 -19.22
C VAL A 41 -2.69 0.37 -19.70
N HIS A 42 -3.29 -0.83 -19.69
CA HIS A 42 -2.62 -2.02 -20.20
C HIS A 42 -2.15 -1.84 -21.66
N GLY A 43 -2.98 -1.19 -22.50
CA GLY A 43 -2.59 -0.84 -23.87
C GLY A 43 -1.37 0.09 -23.95
N VAL A 44 -1.28 1.09 -23.07
CA VAL A 44 -0.12 1.99 -22.98
C VAL A 44 1.12 1.23 -22.50
N LEU A 45 1.01 0.41 -21.46
CA LEU A 45 2.12 -0.38 -20.94
C LEU A 45 2.67 -1.35 -22.00
N ALA A 46 1.79 -2.03 -22.72
CA ALA A 46 2.17 -2.93 -23.82
C ALA A 46 2.85 -2.21 -24.99
N SER A 47 2.58 -0.91 -25.18
CA SER A 47 3.21 -0.11 -26.24
C SER A 47 4.66 0.29 -25.94
N GLY A 48 5.08 0.23 -24.67
CA GLY A 48 6.36 0.78 -24.20
C GLY A 48 6.43 2.31 -24.18
N TRP A 49 5.39 3.03 -24.62
CA TRP A 49 5.36 4.49 -24.61
C TRP A 49 4.77 5.05 -23.31
N LEU A 50 5.60 5.11 -22.26
CA LEU A 50 5.13 5.37 -20.90
C LEU A 50 4.97 6.86 -20.55
N THR A 51 5.59 7.78 -21.29
CA THR A 51 5.55 9.23 -21.00
C THR A 51 4.60 9.97 -21.96
N THR A 52 4.65 11.30 -22.03
CA THR A 52 3.80 12.09 -22.94
C THR A 52 3.82 11.51 -24.35
N GLY A 53 2.66 11.20 -24.90
CA GLY A 53 2.52 10.58 -26.20
C GLY A 53 1.17 10.84 -26.84
N ARG A 54 0.61 9.82 -27.50
CA ARG A 54 -0.66 9.95 -28.24
C ARG A 54 -1.84 10.04 -27.30
N GLU A 55 -1.79 9.35 -26.17
CA GLU A 55 -2.89 9.34 -25.22
C GLU A 55 -3.02 10.70 -24.54
N THR A 56 -1.91 11.36 -24.18
CA THR A 56 -1.92 12.73 -23.67
C THR A 56 -2.50 13.72 -24.69
N ALA A 57 -2.08 13.66 -25.96
CA ALA A 57 -2.63 14.53 -26.99
C ALA A 57 -4.15 14.33 -27.18
N ARG A 58 -4.61 13.08 -27.23
CA ARG A 58 -6.04 12.77 -27.31
C ARG A 58 -6.81 13.23 -26.08
N PHE A 59 -6.21 13.12 -24.90
CA PHE A 59 -6.83 13.58 -23.67
C PHE A 59 -6.99 15.11 -23.66
N GLU A 60 -6.00 15.85 -24.15
CA GLU A 60 -6.11 17.31 -24.35
C GLU A 60 -7.31 17.63 -25.27
N ASP A 61 -7.41 16.99 -26.43
CA ASP A 61 -8.50 17.24 -27.38
C ASP A 61 -9.88 16.89 -26.80
N GLU A 62 -10.01 15.71 -26.18
CA GLU A 62 -11.25 15.24 -25.56
C GLU A 62 -11.66 16.15 -24.39
N PHE A 63 -10.71 16.61 -23.58
CA PHE A 63 -10.97 17.50 -22.45
C PHE A 63 -11.36 18.91 -22.91
N ALA A 64 -10.64 19.48 -23.89
CA ALA A 64 -10.97 20.77 -24.49
C ALA A 64 -12.41 20.77 -25.05
N ALA A 65 -12.80 19.70 -25.76
CA ALA A 65 -14.16 19.53 -26.24
C ALA A 65 -15.18 19.43 -25.10
N TRP A 66 -14.85 18.74 -24.00
CA TRP A 66 -15.75 18.58 -22.86
C TRP A 66 -16.02 19.90 -22.13
N VAL A 67 -14.97 20.67 -21.82
CA VAL A 67 -15.11 21.98 -21.17
C VAL A 67 -15.52 23.10 -22.13
N ARG A 68 -15.53 22.83 -23.45
CA ARG A 68 -15.79 23.82 -24.52
C ARG A 68 -14.74 24.93 -24.57
N ALA A 69 -13.48 24.58 -24.33
CA ALA A 69 -12.35 25.48 -24.49
C ALA A 69 -11.67 25.25 -25.85
N PRO A 70 -11.10 26.28 -26.51
CA PRO A 70 -10.33 26.11 -27.74
C PRO A 70 -9.08 25.23 -27.54
N HIS A 71 -8.41 25.36 -26.39
CA HIS A 71 -7.19 24.62 -26.11
C HIS A 71 -7.19 24.05 -24.69
N ALA A 72 -6.61 22.85 -24.56
CA ALA A 72 -6.25 22.25 -23.29
C ALA A 72 -4.80 21.73 -23.36
N VAL A 73 -4.07 21.85 -22.25
CA VAL A 73 -2.67 21.43 -22.13
C VAL A 73 -2.50 20.62 -20.85
N ALA A 74 -2.18 19.34 -20.99
CA ALA A 74 -2.07 18.41 -19.88
C ALA A 74 -0.76 18.61 -19.10
N VAL A 75 -0.82 18.61 -17.78
CA VAL A 75 0.34 18.81 -16.92
C VAL A 75 0.35 17.82 -15.76
N SER A 76 1.45 17.74 -15.02
CA SER A 76 1.66 16.77 -13.95
C SER A 76 0.79 17.01 -12.72
N SER A 77 0.34 18.25 -12.48
CA SER A 77 -0.54 18.61 -11.37
C SER A 77 -1.23 19.96 -11.58
N CYS A 78 -2.27 20.27 -10.80
CA CYS A 78 -2.90 21.59 -10.80
C CYS A 78 -1.96 22.69 -10.25
N THR A 79 -1.05 22.34 -9.32
CA THR A 79 -0.03 23.27 -8.84
C THR A 79 0.90 23.70 -9.99
N ALA A 80 1.36 22.75 -10.81
CA ALA A 80 2.14 23.06 -12.00
C ALA A 80 1.32 23.84 -13.05
N ALA A 81 0.01 23.55 -13.16
CA ALA A 81 -0.90 24.30 -14.02
C ALA A 81 -0.96 25.78 -13.63
N LEU A 82 -1.17 26.07 -12.33
CA LEU A 82 -1.23 27.42 -11.78
C LEU A 82 0.11 28.15 -11.94
N GLU A 83 1.22 27.48 -11.67
CA GLU A 83 2.55 28.08 -11.82
C GLU A 83 2.84 28.47 -13.28
N LEU A 84 2.55 27.59 -14.24
CA LEU A 84 2.71 27.88 -15.66
C LEU A 84 1.77 29.01 -16.10
N ALA A 85 0.49 28.97 -15.66
CA ALA A 85 -0.47 30.03 -15.96
C ALA A 85 0.02 31.40 -15.48
N LEU A 86 0.54 31.48 -14.25
CA LEU A 86 1.08 32.71 -13.68
C LEU A 86 2.36 33.18 -14.41
N ARG A 87 3.27 32.27 -14.74
CA ARG A 87 4.48 32.58 -15.53
C ARG A 87 4.13 33.11 -16.93
N SER A 88 3.05 32.62 -17.54
CA SER A 88 2.61 33.09 -18.87
C SER A 88 2.16 34.55 -18.89
N LEU A 89 1.83 35.12 -17.72
CA LEU A 89 1.49 36.55 -17.59
C LEU A 89 2.70 37.47 -17.69
N ARG A 90 3.94 36.93 -17.66
CA ARG A 90 5.21 37.67 -17.79
C ARG A 90 5.31 38.86 -16.82
N LEU A 91 4.90 38.65 -15.58
CA LEU A 91 4.92 39.67 -14.54
C LEU A 91 6.35 39.91 -14.02
N ALA A 92 6.60 41.11 -13.50
CA ALA A 92 7.87 41.41 -12.85
C ALA A 92 8.03 40.55 -11.57
N PRO A 93 9.23 40.04 -11.26
CA PRO A 93 9.48 39.30 -10.03
C PRO A 93 9.03 40.07 -8.78
N GLY A 94 8.41 39.36 -7.83
CA GLY A 94 7.87 39.95 -6.61
C GLY A 94 6.52 40.65 -6.76
N SER A 95 5.94 40.69 -7.97
CA SER A 95 4.59 41.26 -8.18
C SER A 95 3.55 40.56 -7.30
N LEU A 96 2.59 41.35 -6.80
CA LEU A 96 1.52 40.85 -5.94
C LEU A 96 0.46 40.11 -6.75
N VAL A 97 0.08 38.93 -6.25
CA VAL A 97 -1.01 38.11 -6.79
C VAL A 97 -2.03 37.88 -5.69
N LEU A 98 -3.26 38.36 -5.88
CA LEU A 98 -4.34 38.11 -4.93
C LEU A 98 -4.74 36.64 -4.93
N ILE A 99 -4.97 36.07 -3.74
CA ILE A 99 -5.44 34.69 -3.56
C ILE A 99 -6.32 34.59 -2.31
N PRO A 100 -7.42 33.80 -2.31
CA PRO A 100 -8.22 33.59 -1.10
C PRO A 100 -7.42 33.00 0.05
N ALA A 101 -7.68 33.45 1.28
CA ALA A 101 -7.04 32.95 2.48
C ALA A 101 -7.43 31.50 2.80
N VAL A 102 -8.65 31.09 2.43
CA VAL A 102 -9.13 29.69 2.54
C VAL A 102 -8.96 29.00 1.20
N THR A 103 -7.79 28.39 1.00
CA THR A 103 -7.44 27.63 -0.22
C THR A 103 -6.40 26.55 0.11
N PHE A 104 -6.11 25.68 -0.85
CA PHE A 104 -5.04 24.70 -0.72
C PHE A 104 -3.65 25.37 -0.82
N CYS A 105 -2.71 24.99 0.04
CA CYS A 105 -1.37 25.61 0.11
C CYS A 105 -0.61 25.55 -1.21
N GLY A 106 -0.79 24.49 -2.01
CA GLY A 106 -0.17 24.35 -3.32
C GLY A 106 -0.52 25.49 -4.29
N ALA A 107 -1.70 26.12 -4.18
CA ALA A 107 -2.05 27.26 -5.01
C ALA A 107 -1.21 28.52 -4.66
N ALA A 108 -0.92 28.73 -3.38
CA ALA A 108 -0.04 29.81 -2.93
C ALA A 108 1.44 29.52 -3.21
N GLU A 109 1.87 28.26 -3.13
CA GLU A 109 3.21 27.83 -3.53
C GLU A 109 3.45 28.04 -5.03
N ALA A 110 2.45 27.79 -5.88
CA ALA A 110 2.55 28.08 -7.31
C ALA A 110 2.85 29.56 -7.60
N ILE A 111 2.30 30.48 -6.81
CA ILE A 111 2.61 31.93 -6.90
C ILE A 111 4.08 32.18 -6.53
N LEU A 112 4.56 31.58 -5.43
CA LEU A 112 5.95 31.71 -4.98
C LEU A 112 6.95 31.12 -5.98
N HIS A 113 6.65 29.94 -6.52
CA HIS A 113 7.50 29.26 -7.52
C HIS A 113 7.55 30.00 -8.86
N ALA A 114 6.48 30.73 -9.21
CA ALA A 114 6.49 31.67 -10.33
C ALA A 114 7.33 32.93 -10.08
N GLY A 115 7.94 33.07 -8.90
CA GLY A 115 8.73 34.24 -8.51
C GLY A 115 7.87 35.44 -8.11
N LEU A 116 6.59 35.22 -7.77
CA LEU A 116 5.61 36.25 -7.42
C LEU A 116 5.32 36.20 -5.92
N ARG A 117 4.52 37.16 -5.43
CA ARG A 117 4.18 37.26 -4.01
C ARG A 117 2.68 37.09 -3.78
N PRO A 118 2.24 36.08 -3.00
CA PRO A 118 0.82 35.91 -2.69
C PRO A 118 0.35 37.01 -1.73
N ALA A 119 -0.81 37.58 -2.02
CA ALA A 119 -1.50 38.55 -1.19
C ALA A 119 -2.89 37.99 -0.80
N LEU A 120 -3.10 37.79 0.50
CA LEU A 120 -4.27 37.08 1.01
C LEU A 120 -5.53 37.95 0.96
N VAL A 121 -6.61 37.36 0.45
CA VAL A 121 -7.95 37.95 0.41
C VAL A 121 -8.86 37.19 1.36
N ASP A 122 -9.61 37.92 2.18
CA ASP A 122 -10.60 37.33 3.09
C ASP A 122 -11.76 36.65 2.32
N VAL A 123 -12.50 35.78 2.99
CA VAL A 123 -13.64 35.06 2.40
C VAL A 123 -14.93 35.35 3.14
N ASP A 124 -16.08 35.20 2.50
CA ASP A 124 -17.36 35.19 3.19
C ASP A 124 -17.53 33.85 3.95
N PRO A 125 -17.78 33.86 5.27
CA PRO A 125 -18.02 32.65 6.06
C PRO A 125 -19.25 31.83 5.65
N ARG A 126 -20.13 32.35 4.81
CA ARG A 126 -21.30 31.62 4.30
C ARG A 126 -21.00 30.83 3.04
N THR A 127 -20.14 31.34 2.18
CA THR A 127 -19.84 30.77 0.85
C THR A 127 -18.44 30.18 0.74
N ALA A 128 -17.54 30.55 1.66
CA ALA A 128 -16.10 30.27 1.61
C ALA A 128 -15.37 30.85 0.38
N THR A 129 -15.99 31.76 -0.36
CA THR A 129 -15.38 32.46 -1.50
C THR A 129 -15.03 33.90 -1.16
N ALA A 130 -14.07 34.48 -1.88
CA ALA A 130 -13.78 35.91 -1.78
C ALA A 130 -14.98 36.75 -2.25
N THR A 131 -15.12 37.97 -1.71
CA THR A 131 -16.12 38.96 -2.14
C THR A 131 -15.43 40.20 -2.71
N PRO A 132 -16.12 41.00 -3.55
CA PRO A 132 -15.60 42.28 -4.04
C PRO A 132 -15.08 43.20 -2.92
N GLU A 133 -15.79 43.25 -1.78
CA GLU A 133 -15.39 44.08 -0.64
C GLU A 133 -14.11 43.55 0.03
N ALA A 134 -13.95 42.23 0.11
CA ALA A 134 -12.74 41.62 0.65
C ALA A 134 -11.53 41.87 -0.27
N VAL A 135 -11.73 41.78 -1.59
CA VAL A 135 -10.72 42.12 -2.60
C VAL A 135 -10.31 43.58 -2.47
N ASP A 136 -11.26 44.51 -2.45
CA ASP A 136 -11.01 45.95 -2.34
C ASP A 136 -10.28 46.31 -1.02
N ARG A 137 -10.61 45.64 0.09
CA ARG A 137 -9.82 45.74 1.34
C ARG A 137 -8.39 45.25 1.16
N ALA A 138 -8.18 44.12 0.49
CA ALA A 138 -6.85 43.57 0.24
C ALA A 138 -6.02 44.49 -0.67
N VAL A 139 -6.61 45.05 -1.73
CA VAL A 139 -5.94 46.03 -2.61
C VAL A 139 -5.49 47.26 -1.82
N ARG A 140 -6.36 47.81 -0.96
CA ARG A 140 -5.99 48.96 -0.11
C ARG A 140 -4.89 48.64 0.91
N ALA A 141 -4.89 47.45 1.48
CA ALA A 141 -3.98 47.07 2.56
C ALA A 141 -2.62 46.58 2.06
N CYS A 142 -2.61 45.82 0.96
CA CYS A 142 -1.42 45.15 0.43
C CYS A 142 -0.79 45.90 -0.75
N GLY A 143 -1.54 46.77 -1.42
CA GLY A 143 -1.12 47.48 -2.63
C GLY A 143 -1.80 46.94 -3.89
N ARG A 144 -1.60 47.65 -5.01
CA ARG A 144 -2.21 47.30 -6.30
C ARG A 144 -1.67 45.94 -6.80
N PRO A 145 -2.53 44.95 -7.05
CA PRO A 145 -2.10 43.64 -7.55
C PRO A 145 -1.77 43.69 -9.05
N ALA A 146 -0.97 42.72 -9.50
CA ALA A 146 -0.64 42.52 -10.91
C ALA A 146 -1.45 41.39 -11.57
N ALA A 147 -2.01 40.49 -10.75
CA ALA A 147 -2.86 39.37 -11.13
C ALA A 147 -3.68 38.86 -9.93
N MET A 148 -4.61 37.94 -10.18
CA MET A 148 -5.40 37.28 -9.14
C MET A 148 -5.63 35.81 -9.50
N VAL A 149 -5.55 34.94 -8.49
CA VAL A 149 -6.00 33.55 -8.55
C VAL A 149 -7.39 33.45 -7.92
N VAL A 150 -8.40 33.05 -8.70
CA VAL A 150 -9.78 32.90 -8.22
C VAL A 150 -10.09 31.43 -7.99
N LEU A 151 -10.55 31.07 -6.79
CA LEU A 151 -10.90 29.70 -6.43
C LEU A 151 -12.41 29.46 -6.55
N HIS A 152 -12.80 28.44 -7.31
CA HIS A 152 -14.14 27.87 -7.31
C HIS A 152 -14.31 26.87 -6.15
N TYR A 153 -14.42 27.40 -4.93
CA TYR A 153 -14.37 26.62 -3.69
C TYR A 153 -15.45 25.52 -3.67
N ALA A 154 -15.08 24.31 -3.21
CA ALA A 154 -15.91 23.08 -3.25
C ALA A 154 -16.50 22.68 -4.63
N GLY A 155 -16.25 23.44 -5.69
CA GLY A 155 -16.89 23.31 -7.00
C GLY A 155 -18.08 24.24 -7.22
N ALA A 156 -18.32 25.20 -6.33
CA ALA A 156 -19.29 26.27 -6.55
C ALA A 156 -18.74 27.34 -7.51
N PRO A 157 -19.57 27.94 -8.39
CA PRO A 157 -19.14 29.05 -9.24
C PRO A 157 -18.74 30.25 -8.38
N ALA A 158 -17.64 30.90 -8.76
CA ALA A 158 -17.13 32.08 -8.09
C ALA A 158 -17.37 33.29 -9.00
N PRO A 159 -17.65 34.49 -8.44
CA PRO A 159 -17.97 35.70 -9.20
C PRO A 159 -16.71 36.32 -9.83
N VAL A 160 -16.15 35.66 -10.85
CA VAL A 160 -14.82 36.00 -11.42
C VAL A 160 -14.77 37.44 -11.92
N ALA A 161 -15.82 37.89 -12.60
CA ALA A 161 -15.88 39.22 -13.20
C ALA A 161 -15.95 40.32 -12.13
N GLU A 162 -16.81 40.18 -11.12
CA GLU A 162 -16.93 41.15 -10.04
C GLU A 162 -15.65 41.22 -9.19
N LEU A 163 -14.97 40.07 -8.97
CA LEU A 163 -13.70 40.04 -8.24
C LEU A 163 -12.57 40.71 -9.04
N ALA A 164 -12.52 40.52 -10.36
CA ALA A 164 -11.55 41.18 -11.22
C ALA A 164 -11.76 42.70 -11.25
N GLU A 165 -13.01 43.15 -11.36
CA GLU A 165 -13.37 44.57 -11.31
C GLU A 165 -12.96 45.19 -9.97
N ALA A 166 -13.27 44.55 -8.85
CA ALA A 166 -12.88 45.01 -7.51
C ALA A 166 -11.35 45.06 -7.33
N ALA A 167 -10.61 44.17 -7.98
CA ALA A 167 -9.16 44.18 -7.97
C ALA A 167 -8.54 45.27 -8.88
N GLY A 168 -9.35 45.91 -9.73
CA GLY A 168 -8.88 46.81 -10.78
C GLY A 168 -8.03 46.09 -11.83
N LEU A 169 -8.34 44.83 -12.10
CA LEU A 169 -7.64 43.95 -13.02
C LEU A 169 -8.51 43.64 -14.26
N PRO A 170 -7.95 43.70 -15.47
CA PRO A 170 -8.61 43.12 -16.64
C PRO A 170 -8.65 41.58 -16.53
N LEU A 171 -9.64 40.95 -17.18
CA LEU A 171 -9.85 39.50 -17.10
C LEU A 171 -8.63 38.68 -17.54
N ASP A 172 -7.80 39.17 -18.46
CA ASP A 172 -6.58 38.50 -18.95
C ASP A 172 -5.48 38.33 -17.88
N ARG A 173 -5.62 39.00 -16.73
CA ARG A 173 -4.78 38.89 -15.53
C ARG A 173 -5.35 37.97 -14.45
N ILE A 174 -6.44 37.28 -14.75
CA ILE A 174 -7.08 36.34 -13.84
C ILE A 174 -6.69 34.91 -14.23
N VAL A 175 -6.29 34.13 -13.22
CA VAL A 175 -6.08 32.68 -13.31
C VAL A 175 -7.14 32.00 -12.46
N GLU A 176 -7.92 31.11 -13.06
CA GLU A 176 -8.94 30.35 -12.32
C GLU A 176 -8.33 29.06 -11.75
N ASP A 177 -8.36 28.92 -10.42
CA ASP A 177 -8.16 27.64 -9.75
C ASP A 177 -9.48 26.84 -9.82
N ALA A 178 -9.54 26.01 -10.85
CA ALA A 178 -10.63 25.10 -11.15
C ALA A 178 -10.35 23.67 -10.61
N ALA A 179 -9.46 23.51 -9.62
CA ALA A 179 -9.15 22.20 -9.04
C ALA A 179 -10.39 21.44 -8.55
N HIS A 180 -11.42 22.17 -8.11
CA HIS A 180 -12.70 21.63 -7.64
C HIS A 180 -13.85 21.81 -8.66
N ALA A 181 -13.60 22.48 -9.78
CA ALA A 181 -14.65 23.05 -10.63
C ALA A 181 -14.94 22.27 -11.90
N LEU A 182 -14.36 21.08 -12.06
CA LEU A 182 -14.69 20.22 -13.19
C LEU A 182 -16.13 19.71 -13.06
N GLY A 183 -17.03 20.29 -13.85
CA GLY A 183 -18.50 20.11 -13.72
C GLY A 183 -19.24 21.41 -13.40
N THR A 184 -18.55 22.46 -12.97
CA THR A 184 -19.14 23.74 -12.58
C THR A 184 -19.57 24.53 -13.82
N ARG A 185 -20.69 25.23 -13.70
CA ARG A 185 -21.16 26.21 -14.68
C ARG A 185 -21.34 27.57 -14.01
N ALA A 186 -20.66 28.60 -14.51
CA ALA A 186 -20.82 30.00 -14.10
C ALA A 186 -21.48 30.77 -15.27
N GLY A 187 -22.52 31.56 -14.99
CA GLY A 187 -23.27 32.27 -16.05
C GLY A 187 -23.82 31.37 -17.17
N GLY A 188 -24.07 30.08 -16.90
CA GLY A 188 -24.51 29.10 -17.89
C GLY A 188 -23.39 28.43 -18.73
N HIS A 189 -22.15 28.89 -18.62
CA HIS A 189 -20.98 28.37 -19.32
C HIS A 189 -20.14 27.45 -18.42
N PRO A 190 -19.52 26.37 -18.94
CA PRO A 190 -18.59 25.57 -18.15
C PRO A 190 -17.39 26.40 -17.71
N VAL A 191 -16.96 26.23 -16.45
CA VAL A 191 -15.69 26.82 -15.96
C VAL A 191 -14.55 26.33 -16.86
N GLY A 192 -13.66 27.25 -17.23
CA GLY A 192 -12.53 27.02 -18.14
C GLY A 192 -12.82 27.11 -19.64
N SER A 193 -14.06 27.43 -20.04
CA SER A 193 -14.43 27.59 -21.46
C SER A 193 -13.94 28.90 -22.10
N ALA A 194 -13.89 29.99 -21.33
CA ALA A 194 -13.58 31.34 -21.83
C ALA A 194 -12.48 32.05 -21.03
N SER A 195 -11.87 31.35 -20.07
CA SER A 195 -10.85 31.89 -19.17
C SER A 195 -9.50 32.08 -19.89
N PRO A 196 -8.71 33.10 -19.53
CA PRO A 196 -7.35 33.26 -20.05
C PRO A 196 -6.46 32.08 -19.64
N ALA A 197 -6.66 31.56 -18.43
CA ALA A 197 -6.14 30.28 -17.98
C ALA A 197 -7.04 29.73 -16.86
N ALA A 198 -7.60 28.54 -17.04
CA ALA A 198 -8.23 27.78 -15.95
C ALA A 198 -7.45 26.49 -15.69
N CYS A 199 -7.16 26.23 -14.42
CA CYS A 199 -6.27 25.17 -13.98
C CYS A 199 -7.07 24.08 -13.25
N PHE A 200 -7.06 22.86 -13.78
CA PHE A 200 -7.81 21.72 -13.24
C PHE A 200 -6.89 20.73 -12.54
N SER A 201 -7.44 20.02 -11.55
CA SER A 201 -6.77 18.96 -10.80
C SER A 201 -7.41 17.60 -11.11
N PHE A 202 -6.56 16.59 -11.29
CA PHE A 202 -6.95 15.19 -11.46
C PHE A 202 -6.37 14.29 -10.36
N TYR A 203 -6.00 14.89 -9.23
CA TYR A 203 -5.56 14.16 -8.04
C TYR A 203 -6.60 13.11 -7.63
N ALA A 204 -6.16 12.04 -6.94
CA ALA A 204 -6.95 10.85 -6.65
C ALA A 204 -8.34 11.09 -6.00
N THR A 205 -8.56 12.23 -5.33
CA THR A 205 -9.84 12.58 -4.71
C THR A 205 -10.74 13.48 -5.56
N LYS A 206 -10.25 14.01 -6.69
CA LYS A 206 -10.97 14.98 -7.54
C LYS A 206 -12.11 14.34 -8.33
N ASN A 207 -12.92 15.18 -8.97
CA ASN A 207 -14.09 14.75 -9.74
C ASN A 207 -13.74 13.85 -10.93
N LEU A 208 -12.52 13.96 -11.45
CA LEU A 208 -11.93 13.09 -12.45
C LEU A 208 -10.58 12.55 -11.93
N PRO A 209 -10.58 11.46 -11.14
CA PRO A 209 -9.39 10.99 -10.44
C PRO A 209 -8.49 10.12 -11.32
N ILE A 210 -7.23 10.52 -11.53
CA ILE A 210 -6.26 9.75 -12.35
C ILE A 210 -4.97 9.40 -11.58
N GLY A 211 -5.00 9.55 -10.26
CA GLY A 211 -3.83 9.42 -9.38
C GLY A 211 -3.19 10.80 -9.16
N GLU A 212 -2.41 11.24 -10.13
CA GLU A 212 -1.79 12.58 -10.19
C GLU A 212 -2.00 13.18 -11.59
N GLY A 213 -2.25 14.49 -11.66
CA GLY A 213 -2.42 15.18 -12.94
C GLY A 213 -3.10 16.54 -12.83
N GLY A 214 -2.99 17.31 -13.91
CA GLY A 214 -3.73 18.56 -14.09
C GLY A 214 -3.90 18.92 -15.56
N MET A 215 -4.64 19.99 -15.81
CA MET A 215 -4.88 20.54 -17.14
C MET A 215 -4.95 22.06 -17.07
N ILE A 216 -4.41 22.75 -18.06
CA ILE A 216 -4.66 24.17 -18.30
C ILE A 216 -5.58 24.29 -19.50
N THR A 217 -6.69 25.02 -19.39
CA THR A 217 -7.49 25.42 -20.56
C THR A 217 -7.30 26.91 -20.83
N THR A 218 -7.33 27.29 -22.09
CA THR A 218 -7.16 28.69 -22.52
C THR A 218 -7.80 28.92 -23.88
N GLY A 219 -8.27 30.15 -24.11
CA GLY A 219 -8.70 30.63 -25.42
C GLY A 219 -7.57 31.17 -26.30
N ASP A 220 -6.34 31.26 -25.79
CA ASP A 220 -5.19 31.88 -26.47
C ASP A 220 -4.24 30.81 -27.03
N GLU A 221 -4.11 30.78 -28.36
CA GLU A 221 -3.27 29.81 -29.08
C GLU A 221 -1.78 29.97 -28.77
N GLU A 222 -1.30 31.21 -28.60
CA GLU A 222 0.11 31.47 -28.29
C GLU A 222 0.44 31.01 -26.87
N ARG A 223 -0.45 31.26 -25.90
CA ARG A 223 -0.32 30.72 -24.53
C ARG A 223 -0.37 29.20 -24.53
N ALA A 224 -1.30 28.58 -25.27
CA ALA A 224 -1.38 27.13 -25.37
C ALA A 224 -0.08 26.51 -25.94
N ALA A 225 0.48 27.13 -26.99
CA ALA A 225 1.76 26.72 -27.56
C ALA A 225 2.91 26.91 -26.56
N TRP A 226 2.93 28.02 -25.83
CA TRP A 226 3.90 28.28 -24.78
C TRP A 226 3.81 27.27 -23.64
N PHE A 227 2.61 26.95 -23.13
CA PHE A 227 2.42 25.93 -22.07
C PHE A 227 2.97 24.56 -22.48
N ARG A 228 2.76 24.13 -23.74
CA ARG A 228 3.27 22.85 -24.24
C ARG A 228 4.80 22.77 -24.25
N ARG A 229 5.48 23.89 -24.55
CA ARG A 229 6.95 23.98 -24.44
C ARG A 229 7.38 24.07 -22.97
N ALA A 230 6.76 24.98 -22.22
CA ALA A 230 7.11 25.30 -20.84
C ALA A 230 6.90 24.13 -19.88
N ARG A 231 5.92 23.24 -20.08
CA ARG A 231 5.77 22.01 -19.27
C ARG A 231 6.92 21.00 -19.45
N LEU A 232 7.76 21.20 -20.46
CA LEU A 232 8.87 20.30 -20.80
C LEU A 232 10.15 21.11 -21.05
N HIS A 233 10.64 21.75 -19.99
CA HIS A 233 11.89 22.54 -19.93
C HIS A 233 11.94 23.76 -20.85
N GLY A 234 10.89 24.10 -21.59
CA GLY A 234 10.89 25.20 -22.56
C GLY A 234 11.47 24.82 -23.92
N MET A 235 11.60 23.53 -24.21
CA MET A 235 12.16 23.05 -25.47
C MET A 235 11.27 23.44 -26.67
N SER A 236 11.88 23.96 -27.74
CA SER A 236 11.17 24.43 -28.95
C SER A 236 10.57 23.29 -29.80
N ALA A 237 11.03 22.06 -29.62
CA ALA A 237 10.49 20.86 -30.26
C ALA A 237 9.96 19.87 -29.23
N ASP A 238 8.84 19.21 -29.55
CA ASP A 238 8.24 18.18 -28.71
C ASP A 238 9.13 16.93 -28.68
N ALA A 239 9.61 16.55 -27.50
CA ALA A 239 10.53 15.44 -27.31
C ALA A 239 9.96 14.09 -27.80
N TRP A 240 8.63 13.90 -27.76
CA TRP A 240 8.01 12.67 -28.28
C TRP A 240 8.02 12.63 -29.80
N ARG A 241 7.83 13.76 -30.48
CA ARG A 241 7.80 13.80 -31.95
C ARG A 241 9.17 13.53 -32.59
N ARG A 242 10.26 13.60 -31.82
CA ARG A 242 11.63 13.30 -32.28
C ARG A 242 11.77 11.90 -32.90
N ASN A 243 11.04 10.91 -32.38
CA ASN A 243 11.14 9.52 -32.81
C ASN A 243 10.11 9.14 -33.89
N LEU A 244 9.30 10.10 -34.36
CA LEU A 244 8.35 9.91 -35.45
C LEU A 244 9.00 10.25 -36.80
N PRO A 245 8.49 9.70 -37.93
CA PRO A 245 8.96 10.07 -39.27
C PRO A 245 8.90 11.59 -39.48
N GLY A 246 10.03 12.20 -39.86
CA GLY A 246 10.18 13.66 -39.98
C GLY A 246 10.56 14.40 -38.69
N GLY A 247 10.74 13.68 -37.58
CA GLY A 247 11.25 14.22 -36.32
C GLY A 247 12.73 14.62 -36.39
N SER A 248 13.12 15.63 -35.60
CA SER A 248 14.50 16.11 -35.50
C SER A 248 14.99 16.00 -34.06
N TRP A 249 16.27 15.65 -33.87
CA TRP A 249 16.91 15.72 -32.55
C TRP A 249 17.28 17.15 -32.14
N ARG A 250 17.26 18.09 -33.10
CA ARG A 250 17.62 19.49 -32.85
C ARG A 250 16.45 20.21 -32.17
N TYR A 251 16.74 20.82 -31.02
CA TYR A 251 15.84 21.74 -30.32
C TYR A 251 16.66 22.88 -29.70
N THR A 252 15.99 23.96 -29.35
CA THR A 252 16.52 25.08 -28.57
C THR A 252 15.70 25.26 -27.30
N VAL A 253 16.22 26.03 -26.34
CA VAL A 253 15.47 26.46 -25.16
C VAL A 253 15.60 27.97 -25.09
N ASP A 254 14.54 28.67 -25.48
CA ASP A 254 14.53 30.14 -25.55
C ASP A 254 14.09 30.75 -24.21
N GLU A 255 13.31 30.00 -23.43
CA GLU A 255 12.78 30.39 -22.12
C GLU A 255 12.77 29.17 -21.19
N ALA A 256 13.05 29.36 -19.90
CA ALA A 256 13.10 28.26 -18.94
C ALA A 256 11.69 27.73 -18.60
N GLY A 257 11.48 26.42 -18.78
CA GLY A 257 10.27 25.72 -18.38
C GLY A 257 10.43 24.84 -17.12
N LEU A 258 9.41 24.02 -16.85
CA LEU A 258 9.32 23.02 -15.80
C LEU A 258 9.43 21.60 -16.37
N LYS A 259 9.64 20.62 -15.49
CA LYS A 259 9.37 19.20 -15.80
C LYS A 259 7.99 18.83 -15.26
N ALA A 260 6.96 19.15 -16.04
CA ALA A 260 5.56 19.09 -15.61
C ALA A 260 4.65 18.43 -16.64
N ASN A 261 5.17 17.54 -17.49
CA ASN A 261 4.37 16.87 -18.51
C ASN A 261 3.57 15.68 -17.94
N MET A 262 2.35 15.46 -18.47
CA MET A 262 1.52 14.30 -18.15
C MET A 262 1.92 13.06 -18.97
N THR A 263 1.91 11.89 -18.36
CA THR A 263 2.22 10.62 -19.01
C THR A 263 1.04 10.05 -19.81
N ASP A 264 1.30 9.24 -20.85
CA ASP A 264 0.25 8.52 -21.57
C ASP A 264 -0.51 7.55 -20.65
N VAL A 265 0.13 7.05 -19.57
CA VAL A 265 -0.52 6.22 -18.55
C VAL A 265 -1.62 7.00 -17.83
N GLN A 266 -1.30 8.20 -17.33
CA GLN A 266 -2.27 9.08 -16.66
C GLN A 266 -3.37 9.52 -17.64
N ALA A 267 -2.97 9.90 -18.85
CA ALA A 267 -3.91 10.35 -19.88
C ALA A 267 -4.90 9.25 -20.29
N ALA A 268 -4.45 7.99 -20.41
CA ALA A 268 -5.33 6.86 -20.72
C ALA A 268 -6.43 6.66 -19.65
N ILE A 269 -6.08 6.81 -18.36
CA ILE A 269 -7.06 6.81 -17.26
C ILE A 269 -8.02 7.99 -17.40
N GLY A 270 -7.47 9.20 -17.62
CA GLY A 270 -8.23 10.43 -17.79
C GLY A 270 -9.27 10.35 -18.90
N ARG A 271 -8.90 9.85 -20.08
CA ARG A 271 -9.80 9.63 -21.22
C ARG A 271 -10.94 8.68 -20.87
N ALA A 272 -10.62 7.54 -20.25
CA ALA A 272 -11.62 6.56 -19.86
C ALA A 272 -12.61 7.11 -18.82
N HIS A 273 -12.11 7.89 -17.86
CA HIS A 273 -12.94 8.50 -16.81
C HIS A 273 -13.74 9.69 -17.34
N LEU A 274 -13.21 10.46 -18.30
CA LEU A 274 -13.87 11.63 -18.87
C LEU A 274 -15.20 11.23 -19.53
N ARG A 275 -15.26 10.05 -20.16
CA ARG A 275 -16.49 9.46 -20.71
C ARG A 275 -17.55 9.15 -19.65
N ARG A 276 -17.16 8.94 -18.40
CA ARG A 276 -18.06 8.67 -17.26
C ARG A 276 -18.42 9.91 -16.47
N LEU A 277 -17.65 11.00 -16.62
CA LEU A 277 -17.77 12.23 -15.83
C LEU A 277 -19.20 12.80 -15.83
N GLY A 278 -19.90 12.77 -16.96
CA GLY A 278 -21.30 13.24 -17.02
C GLY A 278 -22.27 12.44 -16.14
N ALA A 279 -22.07 11.12 -16.01
CA ALA A 279 -22.86 10.29 -15.10
C ALA A 279 -22.45 10.50 -13.64
N TRP A 280 -21.15 10.66 -13.38
CA TRP A 280 -20.64 10.98 -12.04
C TRP A 280 -21.11 12.33 -11.53
N GLN A 281 -21.20 13.34 -12.38
CA GLN A 281 -21.76 14.65 -12.04
C GLN A 281 -23.21 14.51 -11.59
N ARG A 282 -24.07 13.84 -12.38
CA ARG A 282 -25.47 13.59 -12.00
C ARG A 282 -25.59 12.83 -10.68
N ARG A 283 -24.69 11.87 -10.44
CA ARG A 283 -24.68 11.13 -9.18
C ARG A 283 -24.29 12.04 -8.00
N ARG A 284 -23.33 12.94 -8.19
CA ARG A 284 -22.96 13.93 -7.19
C ARG A 284 -24.11 14.88 -6.88
N ASP A 285 -24.83 15.36 -7.90
CA ASP A 285 -26.04 16.19 -7.73
C ASP A 285 -27.09 15.47 -6.87
N ALA A 286 -27.33 14.17 -7.13
CA ALA A 286 -28.27 13.37 -6.35
C ALA A 286 -27.84 13.18 -4.89
N ILE A 287 -26.54 12.96 -4.62
CA ILE A 287 -26.01 12.86 -3.26
C ILE A 287 -26.16 14.19 -2.53
N ALA A 288 -25.83 15.31 -3.18
CA ALA A 288 -25.94 16.64 -2.60
C ALA A 288 -27.39 16.99 -2.24
N ALA A 289 -28.34 16.68 -3.13
CA ALA A 289 -29.78 16.83 -2.86
C ALA A 289 -30.21 15.99 -1.65
N ARG A 290 -29.76 14.73 -1.59
CA ARG A 290 -30.08 13.83 -0.47
C ARG A 290 -29.51 14.33 0.87
N TYR A 291 -28.28 14.84 0.89
CA TYR A 291 -27.74 15.49 2.09
C TYR A 291 -28.54 16.75 2.46
N ALA A 292 -28.91 17.59 1.48
CA ALA A 292 -29.68 18.80 1.74
C ALA A 292 -31.02 18.46 2.42
N ASP A 293 -31.74 17.46 1.89
CA ASP A 293 -33.00 16.98 2.47
C ASP A 293 -32.80 16.38 3.88
N ALA A 294 -31.80 15.51 4.03
CA ALA A 294 -31.57 14.80 5.29
C ALA A 294 -31.03 15.70 6.42
N LEU A 295 -30.28 16.75 6.07
CA LEU A 295 -29.67 17.67 7.04
C LEU A 295 -30.54 18.88 7.38
N ALA A 296 -31.59 19.18 6.60
CA ALA A 296 -32.46 20.34 6.82
C ALA A 296 -33.05 20.43 8.24
N GLY A 297 -33.22 19.29 8.93
CA GLY A 297 -33.75 19.21 10.30
C GLY A 297 -32.71 19.02 11.40
N VAL A 298 -31.41 19.05 11.09
CA VAL A 298 -30.34 18.83 12.07
C VAL A 298 -29.90 20.16 12.68
N PRO A 299 -30.15 20.42 13.98
CA PRO A 299 -29.82 21.70 14.60
C PRO A 299 -28.32 22.01 14.51
N GLY A 300 -27.99 23.21 14.04
CA GLY A 300 -26.61 23.69 13.98
C GLY A 300 -25.72 23.07 12.91
N ILE A 301 -26.27 22.32 11.95
CA ILE A 301 -25.57 21.96 10.71
C ILE A 301 -26.17 22.77 9.56
N GLU A 302 -25.35 23.57 8.89
CA GLU A 302 -25.78 24.37 7.74
C GLU A 302 -24.86 24.13 6.54
N PRO A 303 -25.38 23.83 5.33
CA PRO A 303 -24.55 23.81 4.12
C PRO A 303 -23.99 25.22 3.83
N LEU A 304 -22.89 25.27 3.08
CA LEU A 304 -22.41 26.54 2.54
C LEU A 304 -23.38 27.06 1.45
N ASP A 305 -23.51 28.39 1.40
CA ASP A 305 -24.28 29.06 0.36
C ASP A 305 -23.52 29.04 -0.98
N VAL A 306 -24.25 29.01 -2.08
CA VAL A 306 -23.67 29.12 -3.42
C VAL A 306 -23.54 30.61 -3.79
N PRO A 307 -22.34 31.13 -4.11
CA PRO A 307 -22.13 32.57 -4.31
C PRO A 307 -22.84 33.14 -5.55
N GLU A 308 -22.94 32.35 -6.61
CA GLU A 308 -23.50 32.78 -7.90
C GLU A 308 -24.51 31.74 -8.43
N GLY A 309 -25.50 32.18 -9.20
CA GLY A 309 -26.38 31.28 -9.93
C GLY A 309 -25.62 30.44 -10.95
N GLY A 310 -25.83 29.13 -10.97
CA GLY A 310 -25.08 28.24 -11.85
C GLY A 310 -25.15 26.77 -11.46
N GLY A 311 -24.29 25.96 -12.08
CA GLY A 311 -24.15 24.54 -11.79
C GLY A 311 -22.99 24.29 -10.84
N HIS A 312 -23.22 23.54 -9.77
CA HIS A 312 -22.19 23.19 -8.78
C HIS A 312 -21.57 21.81 -9.11
N ALA A 313 -20.24 21.70 -9.13
CA ALA A 313 -19.57 20.43 -9.40
C ALA A 313 -19.60 19.43 -8.23
N TRP A 314 -20.07 19.86 -7.06
CA TRP A 314 -20.10 19.12 -5.79
C TRP A 314 -18.84 18.27 -5.57
N HIS A 315 -17.67 18.88 -5.69
CA HIS A 315 -16.42 18.18 -5.36
C HIS A 315 -16.39 17.85 -3.87
N LEU A 316 -16.78 18.83 -3.04
CA LEU A 316 -16.97 18.69 -1.61
C LEU A 316 -18.43 18.97 -1.25
N TYR A 317 -18.94 18.27 -0.25
CA TYR A 317 -20.16 18.67 0.46
C TYR A 317 -19.73 19.23 1.82
N ALA A 318 -19.53 20.55 1.87
CA ALA A 318 -19.06 21.25 3.05
C ALA A 318 -20.22 21.89 3.82
N VAL A 319 -20.19 21.71 5.14
CA VAL A 319 -21.16 22.27 6.09
C VAL A 319 -20.44 23.08 7.17
N ARG A 320 -21.20 23.93 7.85
CA ARG A 320 -20.80 24.68 9.03
C ARG A 320 -21.45 24.07 10.27
N VAL A 321 -20.63 23.80 11.28
CA VAL A 321 -21.03 23.27 12.58
C VAL A 321 -21.17 24.45 13.54
N LEU A 322 -22.41 24.94 13.69
CA LEU A 322 -22.74 26.09 14.50
C LEU A 322 -22.97 25.72 15.97
N ALA A 323 -22.96 26.74 16.85
CA ALA A 323 -23.18 26.57 18.29
C ALA A 323 -24.48 25.79 18.63
N GLY A 324 -25.52 25.90 17.79
CA GLY A 324 -26.77 25.17 17.93
C GLY A 324 -26.67 23.64 17.85
N PHE A 325 -25.53 23.10 17.38
CA PHE A 325 -25.28 21.65 17.33
C PHE A 325 -24.94 21.06 18.72
N GLY A 326 -24.49 21.90 19.66
CA GLY A 326 -24.14 21.49 21.02
C GLY A 326 -22.70 20.99 21.21
N THR A 327 -21.92 20.82 20.13
CA THR A 327 -20.46 20.61 20.22
C THR A 327 -19.71 21.30 19.08
N GLY A 328 -18.41 21.53 19.27
CA GLY A 328 -17.53 22.14 18.27
C GLY A 328 -17.14 21.17 17.15
N ARG A 329 -16.69 21.70 16.00
CA ARG A 329 -16.33 20.93 14.80
C ARG A 329 -15.30 19.85 15.07
N ASP A 330 -14.23 20.14 15.82
CA ASP A 330 -13.14 19.18 16.05
C ASP A 330 -13.60 17.95 16.87
N ASP A 331 -14.40 18.16 17.93
CA ASP A 331 -14.99 17.05 18.70
C ASP A 331 -16.03 16.27 17.85
N LEU A 332 -16.77 16.96 16.97
CA LEU A 332 -17.66 16.27 16.03
C LEU A 332 -16.89 15.38 15.05
N VAL A 333 -15.73 15.81 14.55
CA VAL A 333 -14.86 14.99 13.70
C VAL A 333 -14.44 13.71 14.43
N GLU A 334 -13.98 13.82 15.68
CA GLU A 334 -13.59 12.67 16.50
C GLU A 334 -14.77 11.71 16.71
N ARG A 335 -15.96 12.23 17.04
CA ARG A 335 -17.16 11.41 17.28
C ARG A 335 -17.67 10.69 16.04
N LEU A 336 -17.55 11.31 14.86
CA LEU A 336 -17.90 10.69 13.57
C LEU A 336 -16.85 9.63 13.20
N ALA A 337 -15.57 9.87 13.45
CA ALA A 337 -14.51 8.90 13.24
C ALA A 337 -14.70 7.65 14.11
N ASP A 338 -15.07 7.80 15.39
CA ASP A 338 -15.43 6.70 16.30
C ASP A 338 -16.61 5.85 15.78
N ARG A 339 -17.42 6.41 14.88
CA ARG A 339 -18.54 5.76 14.21
C ARG A 339 -18.19 5.23 12.82
N GLY A 340 -16.90 5.23 12.45
CA GLY A 340 -16.43 4.80 11.15
C GLY A 340 -16.86 5.71 10.00
N ILE A 341 -17.09 7.01 10.26
CA ILE A 341 -17.42 8.01 9.23
C ILE A 341 -16.21 8.92 9.03
N GLY A 342 -15.60 8.85 7.85
CA GLY A 342 -14.51 9.73 7.47
C GLY A 342 -15.00 11.13 7.13
N THR A 343 -14.39 12.14 7.73
CA THR A 343 -14.62 13.55 7.42
C THR A 343 -13.31 14.26 7.15
N SER A 344 -13.37 15.49 6.64
CA SER A 344 -12.19 16.32 6.43
C SER A 344 -12.49 17.80 6.63
N VAL A 345 -11.47 18.65 6.54
CA VAL A 345 -11.57 20.10 6.69
C VAL A 345 -10.82 20.75 5.52
N HIS A 346 -11.54 21.54 4.72
CA HIS A 346 -11.00 22.19 3.53
C HIS A 346 -11.25 23.69 3.64
N PHE A 347 -10.35 24.54 4.09
CA PHE A 347 -8.96 24.29 4.41
C PHE A 347 -8.59 25.06 5.67
N THR A 348 -7.48 24.69 6.30
CA THR A 348 -6.80 25.58 7.24
C THR A 348 -6.44 26.87 6.49
N PRO A 349 -6.83 28.07 6.99
CA PRO A 349 -6.47 29.31 6.35
C PRO A 349 -4.96 29.48 6.21
N LEU A 350 -4.50 30.04 5.10
CA LEU A 350 -3.06 30.18 4.82
C LEU A 350 -2.35 30.98 5.93
N HIS A 351 -2.95 32.05 6.45
CA HIS A 351 -2.35 32.85 7.53
C HIS A 351 -2.26 32.11 8.88
N HIS A 352 -2.94 30.97 9.05
CA HIS A 352 -2.76 30.12 10.23
C HIS A 352 -1.50 29.26 10.11
N MET A 353 -1.00 29.01 8.91
CA MET A 353 0.18 28.18 8.67
C MET A 353 1.48 29.00 8.86
N PRO A 354 2.48 28.50 9.61
CA PRO A 354 3.69 29.27 9.92
C PRO A 354 4.42 29.81 8.69
N PHE A 355 4.56 29.01 7.63
CA PHE A 355 5.26 29.40 6.41
C PHE A 355 4.62 30.60 5.71
N PHE A 356 3.30 30.61 5.55
CA PHE A 356 2.60 31.68 4.82
C PHE A 356 2.43 32.96 5.63
N ARG A 357 2.62 32.93 6.97
CA ARG A 357 2.71 34.16 7.77
C ARG A 357 3.91 35.02 7.38
N GLU A 358 4.96 34.40 6.89
CA GLU A 358 6.18 35.07 6.43
C GLU A 358 6.19 35.24 4.90
N ALA A 359 5.70 34.24 4.16
CA ALA A 359 5.77 34.21 2.71
C ALA A 359 4.67 35.01 2.00
N ALA A 360 3.50 35.21 2.62
CA ALA A 360 2.39 35.96 2.03
C ALA A 360 2.24 37.36 2.65
N VAL A 361 1.75 38.29 1.84
CA VAL A 361 1.31 39.60 2.30
C VAL A 361 -0.15 39.48 2.73
N SER A 362 -0.52 40.02 3.89
CA SER A 362 -1.89 39.94 4.40
C SER A 362 -2.37 41.29 4.91
N PRO A 363 -3.66 41.64 4.73
CA PRO A 363 -4.31 42.70 5.49
C PRO A 363 -4.21 42.43 7.01
N ARG A 364 -4.44 43.47 7.81
CA ARG A 364 -4.56 43.32 9.27
C ARG A 364 -5.84 42.54 9.61
N GLY A 365 -5.70 41.23 9.78
CA GLY A 365 -6.79 40.32 10.11
C GLY A 365 -7.56 39.83 8.88
N LEU A 366 -8.05 38.60 8.96
CA LEU A 366 -8.87 37.93 7.94
C LEU A 366 -10.09 37.32 8.65
N PRO A 367 -10.99 38.17 9.19
CA PRO A 367 -12.04 37.76 10.11
C PRO A 367 -13.03 36.77 9.50
N GLY A 368 -13.27 36.82 8.19
CA GLY A 368 -14.15 35.88 7.53
C GLY A 368 -13.56 34.47 7.52
N ALA A 369 -12.30 34.33 7.12
CA ALA A 369 -11.56 33.08 7.19
C ALA A 369 -11.43 32.55 8.64
N ASP A 370 -11.14 33.43 9.60
CA ASP A 370 -11.02 33.09 11.02
C ASP A 370 -12.35 32.63 11.64
N ALA A 371 -13.47 33.21 11.20
CA ALA A 371 -14.81 32.80 11.64
C ALA A 371 -15.24 31.47 11.01
N LEU A 372 -14.90 31.24 9.74
CA LEU A 372 -15.29 30.05 8.99
C LEU A 372 -14.54 28.79 9.43
N PHE A 373 -13.21 28.86 9.54
CA PHE A 373 -12.36 27.69 9.77
C PHE A 373 -12.78 26.79 10.95
N PRO A 374 -13.10 27.30 12.16
CA PRO A 374 -13.51 26.46 13.28
C PRO A 374 -14.89 25.81 13.09
N LEU A 375 -15.67 26.23 12.10
CA LEU A 375 -17.01 25.69 11.81
C LEU A 375 -16.99 24.66 10.68
N LEU A 376 -15.95 24.63 9.86
CA LEU A 376 -15.97 23.99 8.55
C LEU A 376 -15.80 22.47 8.61
N LEU A 377 -16.75 21.70 8.10
CA LEU A 377 -16.69 20.24 8.04
C LEU A 377 -17.05 19.75 6.63
N SER A 378 -16.20 18.93 6.03
CA SER A 378 -16.47 18.28 4.75
C SER A 378 -16.95 16.85 4.98
N LEU A 379 -18.15 16.54 4.49
CA LEU A 379 -18.77 15.21 4.56
C LEU A 379 -18.34 14.34 3.36
N PRO A 380 -18.46 12.99 3.47
CA PRO A 380 -18.19 12.08 2.37
C PRO A 380 -18.92 12.47 1.08
N MET A 381 -18.17 12.64 -0.02
CA MET A 381 -18.72 13.11 -1.30
C MET A 381 -17.97 12.51 -2.50
N TYR A 382 -18.46 11.38 -3.04
CA TYR A 382 -17.88 10.73 -4.22
C TYR A 382 -18.95 9.90 -4.97
N PRO A 383 -18.77 9.64 -6.29
CA PRO A 383 -19.83 9.01 -7.10
C PRO A 383 -20.24 7.61 -6.63
N GLY A 384 -19.31 6.86 -6.05
CA GLY A 384 -19.57 5.52 -5.51
C GLY A 384 -20.21 5.48 -4.12
N LEU A 385 -20.49 6.62 -3.49
CA LEU A 385 -21.05 6.68 -2.14
C LEU A 385 -22.49 6.16 -2.17
N PRO A 386 -22.85 5.08 -1.45
CA PRO A 386 -24.22 4.55 -1.43
C PRO A 386 -25.20 5.50 -0.73
N ASP A 387 -26.45 5.53 -1.18
CA ASP A 387 -27.51 6.32 -0.52
C ASP A 387 -27.68 5.97 0.96
N SER A 388 -27.58 4.69 1.32
CA SER A 388 -27.62 4.24 2.72
C SER A 388 -26.48 4.80 3.57
N SER A 389 -25.33 5.11 2.96
CA SER A 389 -24.20 5.71 3.66
C SER A 389 -24.42 7.21 3.86
N VAL A 390 -25.02 7.90 2.89
CA VAL A 390 -25.47 9.30 3.04
C VAL A 390 -26.48 9.40 4.19
N ASP A 391 -27.48 8.52 4.20
CA ASP A 391 -28.49 8.46 5.27
C ASP A 391 -27.85 8.23 6.63
N ARG A 392 -26.92 7.28 6.73
CA ARG A 392 -26.20 7.01 7.97
C ARG A 392 -25.43 8.23 8.46
N VAL A 393 -24.73 8.95 7.58
CA VAL A 393 -24.01 10.17 7.96
C VAL A 393 -24.97 11.20 8.54
N ALA A 394 -26.11 11.43 7.87
CA ALA A 394 -27.14 12.35 8.35
C ALA A 394 -27.78 11.89 9.67
N ASP A 395 -28.08 10.60 9.81
CA ASP A 395 -28.66 10.01 11.02
C ASP A 395 -27.71 10.11 12.22
N GLU A 396 -26.41 9.88 12.03
CA GLU A 396 -25.43 10.06 13.10
C GLU A 396 -25.28 11.53 13.49
N LEU A 397 -25.28 12.46 12.53
CA LEU A 397 -25.30 13.90 12.81
C LEU A 397 -26.56 14.29 13.60
N ALA A 398 -27.74 13.82 13.19
CA ALA A 398 -29.00 14.06 13.87
C ALA A 398 -29.03 13.46 15.29
N ARG A 399 -28.43 12.27 15.47
CA ARG A 399 -28.31 11.62 16.78
C ARG A 399 -27.37 12.37 17.70
N LEU A 400 -26.21 12.79 17.20
CA LEU A 400 -25.22 13.54 17.96
C LEU A 400 -25.73 14.93 18.36
N ALA A 401 -26.55 15.57 17.53
CA ALA A 401 -27.21 16.84 17.87
C ALA A 401 -28.24 16.71 19.01
N ARG A 402 -28.80 15.50 19.24
CA ARG A 402 -29.80 15.23 20.29
C ARG A 402 -29.22 14.59 21.55
N ALA A 403 -27.98 14.12 21.51
CA ALA A 403 -27.34 13.46 22.63
C ALA A 403 -26.92 14.48 23.70
N PRO A 404 -27.12 14.20 25.01
CA PRO A 404 -26.61 15.07 26.06
C PRO A 404 -25.08 15.17 25.92
N VAL A 405 -24.58 16.40 25.84
CA VAL A 405 -23.14 16.68 25.86
C VAL A 405 -22.58 16.13 27.18
N PRO A 406 -21.65 15.17 27.16
CA PRO A 406 -20.99 14.74 28.39
C PRO A 406 -20.38 15.97 29.08
N PRO A 407 -20.43 16.09 30.42
CA PRO A 407 -19.88 17.24 31.11
C PRO A 407 -18.42 17.43 30.68
N ALA A 408 -18.14 18.60 30.10
CA ALA A 408 -16.84 18.93 29.57
C ALA A 408 -15.77 18.67 30.64
N ALA A 409 -14.85 17.73 30.36
CA ALA A 409 -13.57 17.73 31.05
C ALA A 409 -12.96 19.10 30.76
N ARG A 410 -12.90 19.95 31.79
CA ARG A 410 -12.32 21.31 31.74
C ARG A 410 -11.00 21.26 30.98
N ARG A 411 -11.00 21.71 29.72
CA ARG A 411 -9.77 21.98 28.96
C ARG A 411 -9.35 23.42 29.24
N ALA A 412 -8.05 23.58 29.44
CA ALA A 412 -7.37 24.85 29.70
C ALA A 412 -7.63 25.89 28.59
N PRO A 413 -7.57 27.19 28.90
CA PRO A 413 -7.87 28.23 27.92
C PRO A 413 -6.86 28.22 26.76
N ALA A 414 -7.32 28.62 25.58
CA ALA A 414 -6.51 28.78 24.38
C ALA A 414 -5.24 29.61 24.67
N PRO A 415 -4.08 29.27 24.07
CA PRO A 415 -2.85 30.01 24.31
C PRO A 415 -3.01 31.45 23.83
N ARG A 416 -2.80 32.41 24.75
CA ARG A 416 -2.66 33.83 24.42
C ARG A 416 -1.45 34.03 23.49
N PRO A 417 -1.48 35.01 22.57
CA PRO A 417 -0.30 35.33 21.77
C PRO A 417 0.83 35.76 22.72
N PRO A 418 2.07 35.29 22.53
CA PRO A 418 3.16 35.65 23.43
C PRO A 418 3.41 37.16 23.36
N ALA A 419 3.44 37.77 24.54
CA ALA A 419 3.77 39.17 24.74
C ALA A 419 5.20 39.45 24.25
N ALA A 420 5.38 40.65 23.70
CA ALA A 420 6.67 41.13 23.24
C ALA A 420 7.64 41.30 24.43
N GLU A 421 8.65 40.43 24.52
CA GLU A 421 9.79 40.67 25.39
C GLU A 421 11.14 40.46 24.68
N ARG A 422 11.77 41.62 24.45
CA ARG A 422 13.18 42.00 24.64
C ARG A 422 14.26 40.98 24.24
N ARG A 423 14.89 41.32 23.12
CA ARG A 423 16.20 40.83 22.67
C ARG A 423 17.28 41.09 23.74
N HIS A 424 18.14 40.08 23.97
CA HIS A 424 19.55 40.30 24.25
C HIS A 424 20.40 39.53 23.22
N PRO A 425 21.57 40.09 22.82
CA PRO A 425 22.33 39.66 21.66
C PRO A 425 23.33 38.57 22.06
N ASP A 426 23.48 37.60 21.17
CA ASP A 426 24.72 36.87 20.85
C ASP A 426 24.38 35.44 20.39
N GLY A 427 24.49 35.23 19.07
CA GLY A 427 24.30 33.93 18.42
C GLY A 427 24.26 34.09 16.89
N PRO A 428 24.91 33.21 16.12
CA PRO A 428 25.51 33.53 14.81
C PRO A 428 24.52 33.62 13.63
N ALA A 429 25.03 34.14 12.52
CA ALA A 429 24.35 34.41 11.25
C ALA A 429 23.68 33.18 10.58
N PRO A 430 22.73 33.39 9.63
CA PRO A 430 21.70 32.42 9.27
C PRO A 430 22.16 31.49 8.13
N GLY A 431 22.03 30.18 8.34
CA GLY A 431 22.34 29.18 7.31
C GLY A 431 22.28 27.74 7.85
N GLY A 432 21.09 27.23 8.12
CA GLY A 432 20.85 25.82 8.46
C GLY A 432 19.41 25.58 8.88
N ARG A 433 18.68 24.71 8.17
CA ARG A 433 17.32 24.29 8.55
C ARG A 433 17.40 23.59 9.92
N ARG A 434 16.75 24.13 10.95
CA ARG A 434 16.68 23.50 12.28
C ARG A 434 15.75 22.27 12.19
N GLY A 435 16.25 21.08 12.52
CA GLY A 435 15.45 19.84 12.56
C GLY A 435 14.41 19.84 13.69
N LEU A 436 13.29 19.14 13.46
CA LEU A 436 12.14 19.02 14.36
C LEU A 436 12.53 18.32 15.67
N ARG A 437 12.16 18.88 16.81
CA ARG A 437 12.44 18.30 18.13
C ARG A 437 11.70 16.96 18.29
N THR A 438 12.44 15.87 18.47
CA THR A 438 11.92 14.51 18.35
C THR A 438 12.10 13.69 19.62
N LEU A 439 11.04 13.10 20.14
CA LEU A 439 11.10 12.09 21.20
C LEU A 439 11.27 10.69 20.59
N VAL A 440 12.18 9.89 21.14
CA VAL A 440 12.44 8.52 20.68
C VAL A 440 11.84 7.54 21.68
N VAL A 441 10.88 6.73 21.22
CA VAL A 441 10.21 5.73 22.03
C VAL A 441 11.05 4.45 22.04
N GLY A 442 11.56 4.07 23.20
CA GLY A 442 12.56 3.03 23.44
C GLY A 442 13.94 3.62 23.71
N ALA A 443 14.49 3.39 24.91
CA ALA A 443 15.83 3.75 25.34
C ALA A 443 16.83 2.56 25.26
N GLY A 444 16.38 1.42 24.72
CA GLY A 444 17.22 0.27 24.37
C GLY A 444 18.14 0.54 23.17
N GLU A 445 18.89 -0.49 22.74
CA GLU A 445 19.93 -0.35 21.71
C GLU A 445 19.42 0.24 20.38
N ALA A 446 18.25 -0.20 19.91
CA ALA A 446 17.64 0.29 18.67
C ALA A 446 17.29 1.79 18.74
N GLY A 447 16.74 2.25 19.86
CA GLY A 447 16.44 3.66 20.08
C GLY A 447 17.70 4.52 20.20
N ARG A 448 18.73 4.02 20.89
CA ARG A 448 20.03 4.71 21.02
C ARG A 448 20.78 4.80 19.70
N ALA A 449 20.72 3.77 18.86
CA ALA A 449 21.27 3.80 17.50
C ALA A 449 20.56 4.86 16.65
N LEU A 450 19.24 4.83 16.61
CA LEU A 450 18.44 5.82 15.89
C LEU A 450 18.71 7.26 16.36
N ALA A 451 18.81 7.50 17.66
CA ALA A 451 19.10 8.83 18.19
C ALA A 451 20.50 9.34 17.75
N ARG A 452 21.51 8.47 17.63
CA ARG A 452 22.83 8.84 17.11
C ARG A 452 22.76 9.18 15.62
N ASP A 453 22.05 8.39 14.83
CA ASP A 453 21.89 8.62 13.40
C ASP A 453 21.15 9.93 13.11
N LEU A 454 20.09 10.21 13.87
CA LEU A 454 19.35 11.48 13.77
C LEU A 454 20.17 12.69 14.23
N ALA A 455 21.12 12.50 15.15
CA ALA A 455 22.03 13.57 15.57
C ALA A 455 23.13 13.85 14.52
N GLY A 456 23.59 12.82 13.79
CA GLY A 456 24.64 12.91 12.78
C GLY A 456 24.17 13.40 11.40
N ALA A 457 22.89 13.24 11.07
CA ALA A 457 22.37 13.51 9.73
C ALA A 457 21.23 14.57 9.73
N SER A 458 21.65 15.84 9.64
CA SER A 458 20.73 17.00 9.59
C SER A 458 19.74 17.00 8.42
N GLU A 459 19.98 16.19 7.39
CA GLU A 459 19.10 16.02 6.22
C GLU A 459 17.77 15.34 6.54
N PHE A 460 17.68 14.57 7.62
CA PHE A 460 16.43 13.95 8.06
C PHE A 460 15.43 14.96 8.63
N GLY A 461 15.88 16.17 8.93
CA GLY A 461 15.02 17.22 9.49
C GLY A 461 14.42 16.87 10.85
N LEU A 462 15.00 15.93 11.58
CA LEU A 462 14.63 15.51 12.92
C LEU A 462 15.81 15.72 13.86
N ARG A 463 15.55 16.21 15.07
CA ARG A 463 16.55 16.44 16.11
C ARG A 463 16.10 15.75 17.40
N PRO A 464 16.76 14.67 17.83
CA PRO A 464 16.34 13.92 19.01
C PRO A 464 16.56 14.76 20.28
N ILE A 465 15.59 14.72 21.21
CA ILE A 465 15.59 15.53 22.45
C ILE A 465 15.44 14.71 23.74
N GLY A 466 15.10 13.43 23.65
CA GLY A 466 14.95 12.53 24.80
C GLY A 466 14.25 11.23 24.45
N PHE A 467 14.32 10.26 25.36
CA PHE A 467 13.72 8.94 25.22
C PHE A 467 12.45 8.78 26.04
N LEU A 468 11.57 7.86 25.63
CA LEU A 468 10.45 7.36 26.43
C LEU A 468 10.57 5.84 26.59
N ASP A 469 10.71 5.33 27.80
CA ASP A 469 10.90 3.90 28.06
C ASP A 469 10.32 3.49 29.43
N ASP A 470 9.54 2.41 29.46
CA ASP A 470 8.95 1.84 30.67
C ASP A 470 9.97 1.07 31.53
N ARG A 471 11.13 0.72 30.96
CA ARG A 471 12.24 0.04 31.66
C ARG A 471 13.51 0.89 31.55
N PRO A 472 13.72 1.88 32.43
CA PRO A 472 14.94 2.67 32.41
C PRO A 472 16.14 1.75 32.69
N ALA A 473 17.01 1.57 31.70
CA ALA A 473 18.29 0.90 31.89
C ALA A 473 19.24 1.81 32.70
N ASP A 474 19.97 1.22 33.65
CA ASP A 474 20.98 1.90 34.45
C ASP A 474 22.05 2.57 33.58
N ALA A 475 22.52 3.72 34.04
CA ALA A 475 23.18 4.79 33.28
C ALA A 475 24.47 4.41 32.49
N GLY A 476 24.64 5.08 31.33
CA GLY A 476 25.93 5.38 30.68
C GLY A 476 25.89 5.41 29.13
N PRO A 477 26.80 6.15 28.46
CA PRO A 477 27.04 7.60 28.51
C PRO A 477 26.51 8.36 27.27
N ALA A 478 26.21 9.65 27.49
CA ALA A 478 26.13 10.79 26.55
C ALA A 478 25.10 10.74 25.40
N ASP A 479 23.90 11.29 25.61
CA ASP A 479 23.59 12.67 25.13
C ASP A 479 22.11 13.06 25.25
N LEU A 480 21.19 12.15 25.58
CA LEU A 480 19.76 12.48 25.74
C LEU A 480 19.10 11.79 26.94
N PRO A 481 18.28 12.51 27.74
CA PRO A 481 17.63 11.97 28.93
C PRO A 481 16.45 11.04 28.60
N VAL A 482 16.14 10.10 29.49
CA VAL A 482 14.83 9.42 29.51
C VAL A 482 13.84 10.36 30.20
N LEU A 483 12.79 10.76 29.48
CA LEU A 483 11.86 11.82 29.86
C LEU A 483 10.51 11.30 30.41
N GLY A 484 10.37 9.98 30.52
CA GLY A 484 9.17 9.32 31.04
C GLY A 484 9.00 7.92 30.46
N GLY A 485 7.92 7.23 30.86
CA GLY A 485 7.48 5.98 30.25
C GLY A 485 6.66 6.21 28.97
N LEU A 486 6.19 5.12 28.37
CA LEU A 486 5.31 5.16 27.20
C LEU A 486 3.98 5.85 27.50
N ASP A 487 3.46 5.66 28.71
CA ASP A 487 2.20 6.25 29.14
C ASP A 487 2.32 7.77 29.38
N ASP A 488 3.55 8.29 29.55
CA ASP A 488 3.87 9.71 29.74
C ASP A 488 4.12 10.47 28.42
N THR A 489 3.94 9.80 27.28
CA THR A 489 4.26 10.34 25.94
C THR A 489 3.71 11.75 25.72
N ARG A 490 2.46 12.00 26.14
CA ARG A 490 1.81 13.31 25.98
C ARG A 490 2.40 14.38 26.89
N GLU A 491 2.67 14.05 28.15
CA GLU A 491 3.21 15.00 29.12
C GLU A 491 4.64 15.38 28.75
N ALA A 492 5.47 14.40 28.43
CA ALA A 492 6.83 14.62 27.96
C ALA A 492 6.87 15.42 26.65
N ALA A 493 5.97 15.15 25.71
CA ALA A 493 5.86 15.91 24.46
C ALA A 493 5.54 17.40 24.70
N LEU A 494 4.61 17.70 25.60
CA LEU A 494 4.22 19.08 25.92
C LEU A 494 5.31 19.81 26.73
N ALA A 495 5.85 19.15 27.76
CA ALA A 495 6.85 19.74 28.66
C ALA A 495 8.17 20.08 27.93
N HIS A 496 8.57 19.26 26.96
CA HIS A 496 9.82 19.41 26.23
C HIS A 496 9.67 19.97 24.82
N GLY A 497 8.45 20.37 24.43
CA GLY A 497 8.14 20.97 23.13
C GLY A 497 8.54 20.06 21.97
N ALA A 498 8.11 18.81 22.01
CA ALA A 498 8.34 17.85 20.93
C ALA A 498 7.43 18.16 19.74
N GLU A 499 7.99 18.01 18.53
CA GLU A 499 7.32 18.23 17.24
C GLU A 499 7.15 16.91 16.47
N ALA A 500 7.96 15.90 16.82
CA ALA A 500 7.82 14.53 16.35
C ALA A 500 8.03 13.48 17.45
N VAL A 501 7.42 12.30 17.27
CA VAL A 501 7.71 11.08 18.04
C VAL A 501 8.12 9.97 17.07
N VAL A 502 9.22 9.27 17.34
CA VAL A 502 9.68 8.12 16.55
C VAL A 502 9.72 6.87 17.42
N VAL A 503 9.16 5.75 16.93
CA VAL A 503 9.07 4.50 17.68
C VAL A 503 10.19 3.54 17.30
N ALA A 504 11.02 3.18 18.27
CA ALA A 504 12.23 2.36 18.14
C ALA A 504 12.28 1.20 19.13
N ILE A 505 11.11 0.60 19.45
CA ILE A 505 11.00 -0.65 20.24
C ILE A 505 10.59 -1.78 19.29
N PRO A 506 11.52 -2.65 18.85
CA PRO A 506 11.19 -3.86 18.10
C PRO A 506 10.25 -4.75 18.92
N GLY A 507 9.11 -5.16 18.35
CA GLY A 507 8.14 -6.00 19.05
C GLY A 507 7.21 -5.26 20.03
N LEU A 508 7.09 -3.93 19.95
CA LEU A 508 6.07 -3.19 20.70
C LEU A 508 4.68 -3.72 20.33
N SER A 509 3.88 -4.13 21.32
CA SER A 509 2.55 -4.70 21.04
C SER A 509 1.68 -3.69 20.28
N PRO A 510 0.81 -4.14 19.35
CA PRO A 510 -0.06 -3.24 18.59
C PRO A 510 -0.92 -2.32 19.46
N GLU A 511 -1.29 -2.77 20.66
CA GLU A 511 -2.05 -2.01 21.64
C GLU A 511 -1.22 -0.88 22.26
N ARG A 512 0.02 -1.18 22.68
CA ARG A 512 0.96 -0.18 23.22
C ARG A 512 1.39 0.82 22.16
N PHE A 513 1.59 0.36 20.92
CA PHE A 513 1.88 1.24 19.78
C PHE A 513 0.73 2.22 19.52
N ARG A 514 -0.51 1.73 19.41
CA ARG A 514 -1.71 2.58 19.26
C ARG A 514 -1.87 3.54 20.44
N HIS A 515 -1.50 3.12 21.65
CA HIS A 515 -1.52 3.97 22.83
C HIS A 515 -0.56 5.17 22.68
N VAL A 516 0.71 4.93 22.33
CA VAL A 516 1.72 5.96 22.11
C VAL A 516 1.32 6.91 20.97
N VAL A 517 0.81 6.36 19.86
CA VAL A 517 0.33 7.16 18.71
C VAL A 517 -0.78 8.12 19.13
N ARG A 518 -1.76 7.61 19.90
CA ARG A 518 -2.89 8.40 20.40
C ARG A 518 -2.43 9.49 21.38
N GLN A 519 -1.50 9.18 22.28
CA GLN A 519 -0.93 10.12 23.25
C GLN A 519 -0.17 11.25 22.55
N ALA A 520 0.69 10.92 21.58
CA ALA A 520 1.44 11.90 20.79
C ALA A 520 0.52 12.75 19.91
N GLY A 521 -0.48 12.15 19.27
CA GLY A 521 -1.51 12.87 18.51
C GLY A 521 -2.31 13.85 19.37
N ALA A 522 -2.64 13.46 20.61
CA ALA A 522 -3.32 14.33 21.58
C ALA A 522 -2.45 15.51 22.09
N ALA A 523 -1.13 15.48 21.85
CA ALA A 523 -0.21 16.60 22.08
C ALA A 523 0.04 17.45 20.80
N GLY A 524 -0.58 17.12 19.67
CA GLY A 524 -0.34 17.78 18.38
C GLY A 524 1.01 17.42 17.75
N VAL A 525 1.62 16.31 18.20
CA VAL A 525 2.97 15.90 17.80
C VAL A 525 2.90 14.87 16.67
N SER A 526 3.70 15.07 15.62
CA SER A 526 3.70 14.18 14.46
C SER A 526 4.35 12.83 14.80
N VAL A 527 3.61 11.74 14.71
CA VAL A 527 4.18 10.40 14.94
C VAL A 527 4.78 9.92 13.63
N ARG A 528 6.10 9.76 13.59
CA ARG A 528 6.82 9.28 12.42
C ARG A 528 7.26 7.85 12.66
N TYR A 529 6.90 6.99 11.72
CA TYR A 529 7.42 5.64 11.65
C TYR A 529 8.68 5.67 10.80
N LEU A 530 9.80 5.20 11.35
CA LEU A 530 10.98 4.85 10.58
C LEU A 530 11.12 3.32 10.62
N PRO A 531 10.37 2.58 9.80
CA PRO A 531 10.88 1.33 9.27
C PRO A 531 12.04 1.70 8.33
N SER A 532 13.05 0.86 8.21
CA SER A 532 14.14 1.04 7.24
C SER A 532 13.58 1.58 5.91
N PHE A 533 13.91 2.83 5.60
CA PHE A 533 13.28 3.65 4.57
C PHE A 533 13.40 3.02 3.16
N ILE A 534 14.29 2.03 3.01
CA ILE A 534 14.46 1.18 1.82
C ILE A 534 13.35 0.12 1.65
N ALA A 535 12.76 -0.39 2.73
CA ALA A 535 11.75 -1.47 2.67
C ALA A 535 10.38 -0.99 2.19
N ALA A 536 10.04 0.30 2.41
CA ALA A 536 8.79 0.88 1.95
C ALA A 536 8.88 1.42 0.51
N LEU A 537 10.06 1.88 0.08
CA LEU A 537 10.27 2.47 -1.25
C LEU A 537 10.53 1.42 -2.35
N ARG A 538 10.86 0.17 -1.99
CA ARG A 538 11.13 -0.93 -2.92
C ARG A 538 9.95 -1.90 -3.13
N ARG A 539 8.80 -1.64 -2.51
CA ARG A 539 7.58 -2.44 -2.72
C ARG A 539 6.79 -2.07 -3.98
N ASP A 540 7.31 -1.20 -4.84
CA ASP A 540 6.61 -0.91 -6.09
C ASP A 540 6.84 -2.01 -7.14
N VAL A 541 5.71 -2.39 -7.76
CA VAL A 541 5.50 -3.35 -8.84
C VAL A 541 5.15 -4.78 -8.36
N VAL A 542 3.83 -5.06 -8.36
CA VAL A 542 3.11 -6.26 -7.86
C VAL A 542 2.82 -6.25 -6.36
N GLY A 543 1.85 -5.42 -5.95
CA GLY A 543 1.34 -5.45 -4.58
C GLY A 543 0.44 -4.28 -4.17
N SER A 544 0.05 -3.38 -5.07
CA SER A 544 -0.95 -2.36 -4.77
C SER A 544 -2.35 -2.97 -4.76
N ASP A 545 -3.12 -2.69 -3.70
CA ASP A 545 -4.50 -3.12 -3.43
C ASP A 545 -4.75 -4.51 -2.80
N MET A 546 -3.96 -4.88 -1.80
CA MET A 546 -4.50 -5.73 -0.73
C MET A 546 -4.64 -4.89 0.54
N ARG A 547 -5.88 -4.42 0.82
CA ARG A 547 -6.32 -4.22 2.22
C ARG A 547 -5.81 -5.43 3.00
N ALA A 548 -5.24 -5.24 4.19
CA ALA A 548 -4.80 -6.34 5.04
C ALA A 548 -5.90 -7.41 5.08
N LEU A 549 -5.74 -8.44 4.25
CA LEU A 549 -6.75 -9.47 4.07
C LEU A 549 -6.69 -10.28 5.34
N ASP A 550 -7.80 -10.34 6.07
CA ASP A 550 -7.89 -11.16 7.25
C ASP A 550 -7.85 -12.63 6.81
N VAL A 551 -6.66 -13.22 6.88
CA VAL A 551 -6.39 -14.61 6.52
C VAL A 551 -7.28 -15.55 7.34
N HIS A 552 -7.68 -15.15 8.56
CA HIS A 552 -8.59 -15.93 9.40
C HIS A 552 -9.98 -16.09 8.76
N THR A 553 -10.49 -15.02 8.15
CA THR A 553 -11.79 -15.04 7.46
C THR A 553 -11.74 -15.91 6.19
N LEU A 554 -10.57 -16.01 5.53
CA LEU A 554 -10.39 -16.82 4.32
C LEU A 554 -10.34 -18.32 4.63
N ILE A 555 -9.45 -18.74 5.53
CA ILE A 555 -9.27 -20.15 5.88
C ILE A 555 -10.40 -20.64 6.79
N GLY A 556 -10.96 -19.77 7.63
CA GLY A 556 -11.99 -20.13 8.63
C GLY A 556 -11.41 -20.57 9.97
N ARG A 557 -10.12 -20.33 10.22
CA ARG A 557 -9.44 -20.55 11.51
C ARG A 557 -8.44 -19.43 11.79
N SER A 558 -8.13 -19.19 13.06
CA SER A 558 -7.08 -18.25 13.45
C SER A 558 -5.69 -18.80 13.11
N GLU A 559 -4.77 -17.90 12.79
CA GLU A 559 -3.35 -18.21 12.63
C GLU A 559 -2.77 -18.66 13.96
N MET A 560 -1.94 -19.70 13.92
CA MET A 560 -1.32 -20.27 15.11
C MET A 560 0.08 -19.69 15.32
N HIS A 561 0.38 -19.27 16.55
CA HIS A 561 1.76 -19.02 16.93
C HIS A 561 2.45 -20.36 17.16
N VAL A 562 3.30 -20.76 16.20
CA VAL A 562 3.97 -22.08 16.22
C VAL A 562 5.31 -22.03 16.97
N VAL A 563 6.01 -20.90 16.94
CA VAL A 563 7.36 -20.80 17.51
C VAL A 563 7.32 -20.67 19.04
N SER A 564 8.01 -21.56 19.73
CA SER A 564 8.17 -21.54 21.19
C SER A 564 9.40 -20.74 21.61
N PRO A 565 9.45 -20.18 22.84
CA PRO A 565 10.63 -19.48 23.36
C PRO A 565 11.92 -20.32 23.30
N GLU A 566 11.78 -21.64 23.42
CA GLU A 566 12.89 -22.60 23.41
C GLU A 566 13.54 -22.76 22.03
N THR A 567 12.85 -22.42 20.94
CA THR A 567 13.40 -22.50 19.58
C THR A 567 14.59 -21.55 19.38
N ARG A 568 14.67 -20.46 20.15
CA ARG A 568 15.86 -19.59 20.20
C ARG A 568 17.13 -20.38 20.52
N SER A 569 17.07 -21.43 21.33
CA SER A 569 18.25 -22.24 21.71
C SER A 569 18.90 -22.98 20.53
N ILE A 570 18.15 -23.23 19.46
CA ILE A 570 18.65 -23.90 18.25
C ILE A 570 19.37 -22.93 17.32
N VAL A 571 19.04 -21.63 17.40
CA VAL A 571 19.51 -20.61 16.44
C VAL A 571 20.53 -19.66 17.07
N ALA A 572 20.30 -19.22 18.31
CA ALA A 572 21.13 -18.22 18.96
C ALA A 572 22.58 -18.67 19.08
N GLY A 573 23.51 -17.81 18.66
CA GLY A 573 24.95 -18.11 18.68
C GLY A 573 25.41 -19.23 17.74
N LYS A 574 24.55 -19.72 16.83
CA LYS A 574 24.88 -20.73 15.83
C LYS A 574 25.14 -20.11 14.47
N ARG A 575 25.90 -20.80 13.62
CA ARG A 575 26.05 -20.48 12.19
C ARG A 575 24.95 -21.17 11.42
N VAL A 576 24.04 -20.40 10.85
CA VAL A 576 22.84 -20.92 10.19
C VAL A 576 22.94 -20.72 8.69
N LEU A 577 22.73 -21.79 7.91
CA LEU A 577 22.64 -21.73 6.45
C LEU A 577 21.19 -21.92 6.00
N VAL A 578 20.66 -20.96 5.25
CA VAL A 578 19.36 -21.09 4.58
C VAL A 578 19.58 -21.20 3.08
N THR A 579 19.22 -22.34 2.49
CA THR A 579 19.24 -22.50 1.02
C THR A 579 17.89 -22.14 0.41
N GLY A 580 17.88 -21.59 -0.80
CA GLY A 580 16.67 -21.01 -1.40
C GLY A 580 16.26 -19.73 -0.67
N ALA A 581 17.25 -19.02 -0.09
CA ALA A 581 17.03 -17.83 0.73
C ALA A 581 16.27 -16.75 -0.04
N GLY A 582 16.48 -16.63 -1.35
CA GLY A 582 15.81 -15.67 -2.21
C GLY A 582 14.31 -15.90 -2.41
N GLY A 583 13.83 -17.13 -2.15
CA GLY A 583 12.42 -17.52 -2.25
C GLY A 583 11.55 -17.01 -1.09
N SER A 584 10.22 -17.16 -1.19
CA SER A 584 9.30 -16.64 -0.16
C SER A 584 9.52 -17.24 1.23
N ILE A 585 9.57 -18.57 1.35
CA ILE A 585 9.81 -19.22 2.64
C ILE A 585 11.23 -18.98 3.12
N GLY A 586 12.23 -19.09 2.23
CA GLY A 586 13.63 -18.82 2.57
C GLY A 586 13.82 -17.42 3.13
N SER A 587 13.28 -16.39 2.47
CA SER A 587 13.40 -15.00 2.91
C SER A 587 12.72 -14.72 4.24
N GLU A 588 11.55 -15.33 4.50
CA GLU A 588 10.89 -15.25 5.81
C GLU A 588 11.73 -15.95 6.89
N LEU A 589 12.23 -17.14 6.60
CA LEU A 589 13.07 -17.88 7.52
C LEU A 589 14.32 -17.09 7.88
N CYS A 590 14.99 -16.46 6.90
CA CYS A 590 16.12 -15.57 7.16
C CYS A 590 15.74 -14.41 8.09
N ARG A 591 14.57 -13.79 7.91
CA ARG A 591 14.08 -12.70 8.76
C ARG A 591 13.84 -13.16 10.20
N GLN A 592 13.18 -14.30 10.39
CA GLN A 592 12.93 -14.83 11.74
C GLN A 592 14.20 -15.33 12.40
N VAL A 593 15.05 -16.06 11.68
CA VAL A 593 16.35 -16.54 12.16
C VAL A 593 17.22 -15.38 12.62
N ARG A 594 17.32 -14.30 11.84
CA ARG A 594 18.08 -13.09 12.25
C ARG A 594 17.60 -12.51 13.58
N GLY A 595 16.29 -12.52 13.83
CA GLY A 595 15.70 -12.06 15.09
C GLY A 595 16.07 -12.90 16.32
N PHE A 596 16.59 -14.11 16.14
CA PHE A 596 17.07 -14.98 17.22
C PHE A 596 18.58 -14.82 17.51
N GLU A 597 19.25 -13.88 16.86
CA GLU A 597 20.68 -13.54 17.07
C GLU A 597 21.62 -14.75 16.84
N PRO A 598 21.65 -15.32 15.61
CA PRO A 598 22.65 -16.32 15.26
C PRO A 598 24.04 -15.70 15.30
N ALA A 599 25.08 -16.53 15.48
CA ALA A 599 26.45 -16.05 15.33
C ALA A 599 26.74 -15.62 13.89
N ARG A 600 26.11 -16.28 12.91
CA ARG A 600 26.19 -15.93 11.50
C ARG A 600 24.99 -16.48 10.72
N LEU A 601 24.51 -15.76 9.71
CA LEU A 601 23.39 -16.18 8.87
C LEU A 601 23.77 -16.17 7.40
N PHE A 602 23.97 -17.35 6.82
CA PHE A 602 24.32 -17.52 5.41
C PHE A 602 23.07 -17.63 4.52
N LEU A 603 23.02 -16.79 3.49
CA LEU A 603 21.95 -16.68 2.51
C LEU A 603 22.40 -17.36 1.21
N LEU A 604 21.92 -18.59 0.94
CA LEU A 604 22.31 -19.35 -0.26
C LEU A 604 21.16 -19.43 -1.28
N ASP A 605 21.43 -19.02 -2.51
CA ASP A 605 20.51 -19.16 -3.65
C ASP A 605 21.30 -19.17 -4.97
N HIS A 606 20.68 -19.64 -6.06
CA HIS A 606 21.24 -19.53 -7.40
C HIS A 606 20.86 -18.21 -8.08
N ASP A 607 19.81 -17.54 -7.60
CA ASP A 607 19.33 -16.26 -8.13
C ASP A 607 19.95 -15.09 -7.36
N GLU A 608 20.98 -14.48 -7.96
CA GLU A 608 21.68 -13.33 -7.39
C GLU A 608 20.76 -12.13 -7.14
N SER A 609 19.73 -11.94 -7.98
CA SER A 609 18.81 -10.80 -7.86
C SER A 609 17.90 -10.97 -6.65
N ASN A 610 17.43 -12.19 -6.40
CA ASN A 610 16.64 -12.49 -5.22
C ASN A 610 17.45 -12.38 -3.93
N LEU A 611 18.72 -12.80 -3.93
CA LEU A 611 19.63 -12.65 -2.80
C LEU A 611 19.93 -11.19 -2.52
N HIS A 612 20.30 -10.42 -3.54
CA HIS A 612 20.57 -9.00 -3.41
C HIS A 612 19.36 -8.23 -2.86
N ARG A 613 18.15 -8.54 -3.36
CA ARG A 613 16.91 -7.97 -2.82
C ARG A 613 16.71 -8.34 -1.35
N LEU A 614 16.92 -9.60 -0.96
CA LEU A 614 16.79 -10.03 0.42
C LEU A 614 17.82 -9.35 1.34
N GLN A 615 19.07 -9.22 0.89
CA GLN A 615 20.10 -8.50 1.64
C GLN A 615 19.65 -7.07 1.96
N LEU A 616 19.19 -6.34 0.95
CA LEU A 616 18.73 -4.96 1.11
C LEU A 616 17.51 -4.85 2.03
N GLU A 617 16.66 -5.87 2.07
CA GLU A 617 15.54 -5.96 3.02
C GLU A 617 16.02 -6.19 4.46
N LEU A 618 17.10 -6.96 4.65
CA LEU A 618 17.63 -7.34 5.96
C LEU A 618 18.58 -6.27 6.56
N ASP A 619 19.48 -5.72 5.75
CA ASP A 619 20.58 -4.84 6.18
C ASP A 619 20.31 -3.36 5.91
N GLY A 620 19.44 -3.05 4.94
CA GLY A 620 19.14 -1.67 4.56
C GLY A 620 20.23 -0.97 3.72
N ASP A 621 21.36 -1.62 3.48
CA ASP A 621 22.42 -1.19 2.56
C ASP A 621 22.83 -2.33 1.60
N ALA A 622 23.66 -1.98 0.61
CA ALA A 622 24.10 -2.87 -0.46
C ALA A 622 25.53 -3.39 -0.25
N LEU A 623 26.05 -3.35 0.98
CA LEU A 623 27.42 -3.80 1.25
C LEU A 623 27.45 -5.32 1.12
N VAL A 624 28.08 -5.84 0.08
CA VAL A 624 28.23 -7.29 -0.12
C VAL A 624 29.06 -7.85 1.03
N ASP A 625 28.41 -8.56 1.93
CA ASP A 625 29.07 -9.29 3.02
C ASP A 625 29.35 -10.73 2.58
N ASP A 626 30.27 -11.39 3.26
CA ASP A 626 30.66 -12.79 3.03
C ASP A 626 29.51 -13.79 3.34
N ASP A 627 28.38 -13.29 3.84
CA ASP A 627 27.20 -14.05 4.24
C ASP A 627 26.27 -14.41 3.06
N ILE A 628 26.52 -13.84 1.86
CA ILE A 628 25.75 -14.14 0.63
C ILE A 628 26.49 -15.15 -0.23
N LEU A 629 25.83 -16.28 -0.48
CA LEU A 629 26.40 -17.43 -1.16
C LEU A 629 25.64 -17.73 -2.45
N ILE A 630 26.22 -17.37 -3.59
CA ILE A 630 25.67 -17.76 -4.89
C ILE A 630 26.07 -19.22 -5.15
N CYS A 631 25.08 -20.11 -5.23
CA CYS A 631 25.27 -21.53 -5.46
C CYS A 631 24.01 -22.18 -6.01
N ASP A 632 24.15 -22.90 -7.14
CA ASP A 632 23.17 -23.91 -7.52
C ASP A 632 23.42 -25.18 -6.70
N ILE A 633 22.41 -25.65 -5.95
CA ILE A 633 22.51 -26.87 -5.12
C ILE A 633 22.82 -28.13 -5.94
N ARG A 634 22.65 -28.07 -7.26
CA ARG A 634 23.01 -29.14 -8.20
C ARG A 634 24.53 -29.29 -8.35
N ASP A 635 25.30 -28.23 -8.09
CA ASP A 635 26.76 -28.26 -8.10
C ASP A 635 27.30 -28.79 -6.77
N GLY A 636 27.47 -30.12 -6.69
CA GLY A 636 28.01 -30.77 -5.49
C GLY A 636 29.44 -30.33 -5.14
N GLY A 637 30.23 -29.84 -6.11
CA GLY A 637 31.57 -29.32 -5.84
C GLY A 637 31.51 -28.00 -5.08
N ARG A 638 30.69 -27.06 -5.56
CA ARG A 638 30.47 -25.77 -4.90
C ARG A 638 29.79 -25.92 -3.54
N VAL A 639 28.82 -26.81 -3.41
CA VAL A 639 28.16 -27.11 -2.12
C VAL A 639 29.19 -27.59 -1.09
N ARG A 640 30.06 -28.53 -1.43
CA ARG A 640 31.12 -28.99 -0.50
C ARG A 640 32.06 -27.86 -0.10
N GLN A 641 32.51 -27.06 -1.07
CA GLN A 641 33.37 -25.91 -0.81
C GLN A 641 32.74 -24.96 0.23
N ILE A 642 31.45 -24.62 0.07
CA ILE A 642 30.73 -23.74 1.00
C ILE A 642 30.66 -24.34 2.41
N PHE A 643 30.37 -25.63 2.53
CA PHE A 643 30.27 -26.29 3.84
C PHE A 643 31.64 -26.39 4.53
N ASP A 644 32.72 -26.58 3.77
CA ASP A 644 34.09 -26.61 4.30
C ASP A 644 34.57 -25.22 4.75
N GLU A 645 34.23 -24.17 4.00
CA GLU A 645 34.60 -22.78 4.31
C GLU A 645 33.76 -22.18 5.44
N GLN A 646 32.43 -22.31 5.36
CA GLN A 646 31.49 -21.63 6.25
C GLN A 646 31.12 -22.45 7.48
N ARG A 647 31.25 -23.79 7.39
CA ARG A 647 31.04 -24.74 8.48
C ARG A 647 29.70 -24.49 9.22
N PRO A 648 28.53 -24.55 8.56
CA PRO A 648 27.27 -24.28 9.23
C PRO A 648 26.99 -25.27 10.38
N ASP A 649 26.35 -24.80 11.45
CA ASP A 649 25.89 -25.65 12.56
C ASP A 649 24.45 -26.11 12.34
N VAL A 650 23.62 -25.27 11.69
CA VAL A 650 22.22 -25.57 11.37
C VAL A 650 21.96 -25.25 9.90
N VAL A 651 21.27 -26.16 9.20
CA VAL A 651 20.89 -25.98 7.79
C VAL A 651 19.39 -26.08 7.63
N PHE A 652 18.80 -25.05 7.04
CA PHE A 652 17.41 -25.07 6.57
C PHE A 652 17.36 -25.11 5.05
N HIS A 653 16.78 -26.18 4.51
CA HIS A 653 16.78 -26.43 3.07
C HIS A 653 15.43 -26.08 2.42
N ALA A 654 15.32 -24.86 1.87
CA ALA A 654 14.13 -24.38 1.15
C ALA A 654 14.29 -24.40 -0.39
N ALA A 655 15.51 -24.58 -0.92
CA ALA A 655 15.75 -24.60 -2.36
C ALA A 655 15.13 -25.85 -3.04
N ALA A 656 14.14 -25.64 -3.90
CA ALA A 656 13.53 -26.69 -4.71
C ALA A 656 12.64 -26.12 -5.81
N HIS A 657 12.37 -26.93 -6.84
CA HIS A 657 11.28 -26.65 -7.78
C HIS A 657 9.94 -27.08 -7.17
N LYS A 658 8.96 -26.16 -7.18
CA LYS A 658 7.64 -26.34 -6.57
C LYS A 658 6.46 -26.43 -7.54
N HIS A 659 6.65 -26.12 -8.83
CA HIS A 659 5.52 -26.00 -9.78
C HIS A 659 5.17 -27.32 -10.45
N LEU A 660 4.11 -27.99 -9.97
CA LEU A 660 3.67 -29.30 -10.45
C LEU A 660 3.51 -29.38 -11.98
N PRO A 661 2.76 -28.47 -12.66
CA PRO A 661 2.56 -28.61 -14.11
C PRO A 661 3.84 -28.46 -14.93
N LEU A 662 4.80 -27.68 -14.44
CA LEU A 662 6.11 -27.53 -15.08
C LEU A 662 6.96 -28.78 -14.89
N LEU A 663 6.94 -29.36 -13.68
CA LEU A 663 7.68 -30.60 -13.40
C LEU A 663 7.09 -31.84 -14.10
N GLU A 664 5.79 -31.86 -14.37
CA GLU A 664 5.19 -32.90 -15.25
C GLU A 664 5.76 -32.83 -16.68
N ARG A 665 6.05 -31.62 -17.18
CA ARG A 665 6.66 -31.42 -18.51
C ARG A 665 8.19 -31.59 -18.51
N HIS A 666 8.82 -31.28 -17.39
CA HIS A 666 10.28 -31.27 -17.23
C HIS A 666 10.72 -32.13 -16.03
N PRO A 667 10.45 -33.44 -16.04
CA PRO A 667 10.65 -34.28 -14.86
C PRO A 667 12.12 -34.42 -14.44
N CYS A 668 13.04 -34.35 -15.41
CA CYS A 668 14.47 -34.36 -15.16
C CYS A 668 14.92 -33.19 -14.27
N GLU A 669 14.29 -32.02 -14.41
CA GLU A 669 14.62 -30.84 -13.59
C GLU A 669 14.18 -31.00 -12.14
N GLY A 670 13.06 -31.69 -11.91
CA GLY A 670 12.60 -32.08 -10.59
C GLY A 670 13.60 -33.01 -9.90
N VAL A 671 14.13 -34.00 -10.61
CA VAL A 671 15.17 -34.90 -10.07
C VAL A 671 16.46 -34.15 -9.75
N LYS A 672 16.99 -33.36 -10.69
CA LYS A 672 18.25 -32.62 -10.50
C LYS A 672 18.18 -31.71 -9.28
N SER A 673 17.09 -30.95 -9.13
CA SER A 673 16.96 -29.99 -8.03
C SER A 673 16.50 -30.63 -6.73
N ASN A 674 15.38 -31.35 -6.74
CA ASN A 674 14.72 -31.78 -5.52
C ASN A 674 15.34 -33.05 -4.94
N VAL A 675 16.05 -33.86 -5.74
CA VAL A 675 16.65 -35.12 -5.28
C VAL A 675 18.16 -34.99 -5.21
N LEU A 676 18.84 -34.80 -6.35
CA LEU A 676 20.30 -34.70 -6.40
C LEU A 676 20.80 -33.49 -5.59
N GLY A 677 20.14 -32.33 -5.72
CA GLY A 677 20.49 -31.15 -4.91
C GLY A 677 20.33 -31.37 -3.41
N THR A 678 19.28 -32.08 -2.98
CA THR A 678 19.12 -32.47 -1.57
C THR A 678 20.19 -33.46 -1.14
N GLU A 679 20.53 -34.47 -1.96
CA GLU A 679 21.61 -35.41 -1.63
C GLU A 679 22.96 -34.69 -1.48
N ASN A 680 23.30 -33.76 -2.38
CA ASN A 680 24.52 -32.95 -2.29
C ASN A 680 24.61 -32.23 -0.93
N LEU A 681 23.52 -31.60 -0.50
CA LEU A 681 23.46 -30.87 0.77
C LEU A 681 23.51 -31.79 1.98
N VAL A 682 22.81 -32.94 1.96
CA VAL A 682 22.84 -33.93 3.04
C VAL A 682 24.26 -34.50 3.19
N GLN A 683 24.92 -34.90 2.10
CA GLN A 683 26.27 -35.43 2.16
C GLN A 683 27.28 -34.38 2.66
N ALA A 684 27.16 -33.13 2.23
CA ALA A 684 28.00 -32.03 2.74
C ALA A 684 27.74 -31.75 4.23
N ALA A 685 26.49 -31.77 4.67
CA ALA A 685 26.12 -31.57 6.07
C ALA A 685 26.74 -32.64 6.99
N LEU A 686 26.68 -33.91 6.58
CA LEU A 686 27.29 -35.02 7.30
C LEU A 686 28.82 -34.90 7.36
N ALA A 687 29.46 -34.59 6.22
CA ALA A 687 30.91 -34.49 6.14
C ALA A 687 31.47 -33.32 6.97
N SER A 688 30.73 -32.22 7.07
CA SER A 688 31.20 -31.00 7.75
C SER A 688 30.77 -30.90 9.22
N GLY A 689 29.99 -31.87 9.72
CA GLY A 689 29.59 -31.95 11.13
C GLY A 689 28.43 -31.02 11.52
N VAL A 690 27.48 -30.80 10.61
CA VAL A 690 26.26 -30.02 10.90
C VAL A 690 25.48 -30.67 12.03
N GLU A 691 25.00 -29.88 13.00
CA GLU A 691 24.22 -30.37 14.13
C GLU A 691 22.80 -30.74 13.71
N ARG A 692 22.15 -29.88 12.91
CA ARG A 692 20.75 -30.05 12.48
C ARG A 692 20.52 -29.67 11.03
N PHE A 693 19.76 -30.50 10.33
CA PHE A 693 19.35 -30.28 8.95
C PHE A 693 17.84 -30.50 8.80
N VAL A 694 17.12 -29.48 8.31
CA VAL A 694 15.67 -29.57 8.07
C VAL A 694 15.36 -29.36 6.60
N LEU A 695 14.80 -30.38 5.95
CA LEU A 695 14.29 -30.34 4.58
C LEU A 695 12.85 -29.80 4.54
N ILE A 696 12.58 -28.86 3.64
CA ILE A 696 11.21 -28.44 3.32
C ILE A 696 10.64 -29.28 2.17
N SER A 697 9.57 -30.02 2.46
CA SER A 697 8.79 -30.86 1.54
C SER A 697 7.35 -30.34 1.41
N THR A 698 6.45 -31.17 0.86
CA THR A 698 5.05 -30.84 0.54
C THR A 698 4.16 -32.02 0.85
N ASP A 699 2.90 -31.74 1.19
CA ASP A 699 1.81 -32.72 1.31
C ASP A 699 1.72 -33.71 0.12
N LYS A 700 2.02 -33.26 -1.10
CA LYS A 700 2.04 -34.09 -2.31
C LYS A 700 3.05 -35.25 -2.27
N ALA A 701 3.98 -35.25 -1.31
CA ALA A 701 4.95 -36.33 -1.10
C ALA A 701 4.37 -37.52 -0.31
N ALA A 702 3.24 -37.37 0.38
CA ALA A 702 2.63 -38.43 1.18
C ALA A 702 2.24 -39.64 0.33
N ASP A 703 1.36 -39.44 -0.65
CA ASP A 703 0.94 -40.48 -1.61
C ASP A 703 1.17 -39.99 -3.05
N PRO A 704 2.41 -40.04 -3.55
CA PRO A 704 2.81 -39.28 -4.73
C PRO A 704 2.30 -39.87 -6.04
N ILE A 705 1.46 -39.12 -6.75
CA ILE A 705 1.01 -39.43 -8.13
C ILE A 705 1.59 -38.48 -9.19
N SER A 706 2.25 -37.41 -8.75
CA SER A 706 2.89 -36.40 -9.59
C SER A 706 4.41 -36.45 -9.48
N ILE A 707 5.11 -35.89 -10.46
CA ILE A 707 6.57 -35.75 -10.44
C ILE A 707 7.04 -34.91 -9.24
N LEU A 708 6.32 -33.83 -8.91
CA LEU A 708 6.62 -33.02 -7.73
C LEU A 708 6.57 -33.88 -6.46
N GLY A 709 5.47 -34.60 -6.28
CA GLY A 709 5.29 -35.49 -5.14
C GLY A 709 6.37 -36.58 -5.08
N ALA A 710 6.63 -37.25 -6.20
CA ALA A 710 7.59 -38.35 -6.26
C ALA A 710 9.03 -37.88 -5.97
N THR A 711 9.44 -36.73 -6.53
CA THR A 711 10.78 -36.18 -6.29
C THR A 711 10.93 -35.66 -4.86
N LYS A 712 9.90 -35.05 -4.26
CA LYS A 712 9.93 -34.62 -2.87
C LYS A 712 9.87 -35.78 -1.88
N ARG A 713 9.11 -36.84 -2.19
CA ARG A 713 9.14 -38.09 -1.42
C ARG A 713 10.53 -38.72 -1.46
N LEU A 714 11.17 -38.75 -2.62
CA LEU A 714 12.52 -39.27 -2.75
C LEU A 714 13.54 -38.42 -1.95
N ALA A 715 13.35 -37.09 -1.90
CA ALA A 715 14.14 -36.20 -1.05
C ALA A 715 13.97 -36.52 0.45
N GLU A 716 12.74 -36.76 0.92
CA GLU A 716 12.47 -37.22 2.29
C GLU A 716 13.16 -38.55 2.58
N LEU A 717 13.05 -39.52 1.66
CA LEU A 717 13.72 -40.81 1.79
C LEU A 717 15.24 -40.67 1.82
N THR A 718 15.82 -39.74 1.06
CA THR A 718 17.26 -39.43 1.12
C THR A 718 17.66 -38.88 2.49
N VAL A 719 16.86 -38.00 3.10
CA VAL A 719 17.10 -37.47 4.45
C VAL A 719 16.99 -38.60 5.49
N GLN A 720 15.93 -39.40 5.40
CA GLN A 720 15.70 -40.55 6.28
C GLN A 720 16.80 -41.61 6.15
N ALA A 721 17.26 -41.87 4.94
CA ALA A 721 18.27 -42.87 4.65
C ALA A 721 19.66 -42.54 5.21
N ASN A 722 19.87 -41.28 5.58
CA ASN A 722 21.11 -40.81 6.18
C ASN A 722 20.93 -40.40 7.65
N ALA A 723 19.73 -40.59 8.22
CA ALA A 723 19.49 -40.37 9.65
C ALA A 723 20.20 -41.46 10.51
N GLY A 724 20.43 -41.14 11.80
CA GLY A 724 21.07 -42.06 12.76
C GLY A 724 22.56 -41.81 13.02
N GLY A 725 23.13 -40.77 12.40
CA GLY A 725 24.45 -40.22 12.75
C GLY A 725 24.38 -39.10 13.80
N GLU A 726 25.49 -38.37 13.95
CA GLU A 726 25.57 -37.20 14.85
C GLU A 726 24.73 -36.00 14.36
N CYS A 727 24.56 -35.87 13.03
CA CYS A 727 23.69 -34.86 12.43
C CYS A 727 22.21 -35.27 12.56
N VAL A 728 21.41 -34.43 13.22
CA VAL A 728 19.96 -34.64 13.32
C VAL A 728 19.29 -34.15 12.03
N LEU A 729 18.82 -35.12 11.26
CA LEU A 729 18.16 -34.92 9.97
C LEU A 729 16.65 -35.02 10.13
N ALA A 730 15.89 -34.05 9.62
CA ALA A 730 14.43 -34.09 9.62
C ALA A 730 13.86 -33.44 8.36
N ALA A 731 12.56 -33.65 8.13
CA ALA A 731 11.82 -32.96 7.08
C ALA A 731 10.50 -32.40 7.62
N VAL A 732 9.96 -31.42 6.91
CA VAL A 732 8.60 -30.90 7.14
C VAL A 732 7.77 -31.01 5.87
N ARG A 733 6.47 -31.27 5.97
CA ARG A 733 5.55 -31.15 4.82
C ARG A 733 4.65 -29.93 4.98
N PHE A 734 4.62 -29.10 3.95
CA PHE A 734 3.68 -27.98 3.86
C PHE A 734 2.43 -28.37 3.08
N GLY A 735 1.30 -27.81 3.49
CA GLY A 735 0.16 -27.62 2.60
C GLY A 735 0.40 -26.43 1.66
N ASN A 736 -0.68 -25.88 1.11
CA ASN A 736 -0.62 -24.66 0.34
C ASN A 736 -0.34 -23.45 1.25
N VAL A 737 0.68 -22.67 0.92
CA VAL A 737 1.08 -21.50 1.74
C VAL A 737 0.52 -20.21 1.16
N LEU A 738 -0.40 -19.58 1.89
CA LEU A 738 -1.00 -18.31 1.50
C LEU A 738 0.00 -17.16 1.61
N GLY A 739 0.00 -16.26 0.62
CA GLY A 739 0.86 -15.06 0.64
C GLY A 739 2.29 -15.29 0.15
N SER A 740 2.62 -16.50 -0.32
CA SER A 740 3.90 -16.75 -1.00
C SER A 740 3.90 -16.15 -2.42
N ARG A 741 5.11 -15.86 -2.95
CA ARG A 741 5.29 -15.35 -4.32
C ARG A 741 4.79 -16.39 -5.28
N GLY A 742 3.91 -15.93 -6.16
CA GLY A 742 3.21 -16.82 -7.01
C GLY A 742 2.39 -17.82 -6.20
N SER A 743 1.40 -17.32 -5.44
CA SER A 743 0.44 -18.16 -4.75
C SER A 743 -0.99 -17.90 -5.22
N LEU A 744 -1.89 -18.76 -4.77
CA LEU A 744 -3.32 -18.71 -5.09
C LEU A 744 -3.95 -17.33 -4.95
N LEU A 745 -3.66 -16.63 -3.86
CA LEU A 745 -4.24 -15.31 -3.64
C LEU A 745 -3.77 -14.26 -4.65
N SER A 746 -2.51 -14.31 -5.11
CA SER A 746 -2.02 -13.37 -6.14
C SER A 746 -2.73 -13.58 -7.47
N VAL A 747 -2.94 -14.82 -7.89
CA VAL A 747 -3.65 -15.10 -9.15
C VAL A 747 -5.14 -14.82 -9.03
N LEU A 748 -5.76 -15.13 -7.88
CA LEU A 748 -7.15 -14.73 -7.64
C LEU A 748 -7.31 -13.21 -7.69
N ALA A 749 -6.40 -12.46 -7.08
CA ALA A 749 -6.41 -11.01 -7.15
C ALA A 749 -6.30 -10.51 -8.59
N GLU A 750 -5.41 -11.10 -9.40
CA GLU A 750 -5.24 -10.75 -10.82
C GLU A 750 -6.49 -11.09 -11.65
N GLN A 751 -7.04 -12.31 -11.53
CA GLN A 751 -8.23 -12.75 -12.27
C GLN A 751 -9.47 -11.92 -11.88
N LEU A 752 -9.67 -11.66 -10.59
CA LEU A 752 -10.78 -10.84 -10.11
C LEU A 752 -10.63 -9.36 -10.51
N SER A 753 -9.41 -8.82 -10.47
CA SER A 753 -9.16 -7.42 -10.84
C SER A 753 -9.23 -7.17 -12.35
N SER A 754 -8.91 -8.17 -13.18
CA SER A 754 -9.08 -8.14 -14.64
C SER A 754 -10.55 -8.34 -15.06
N GLY A 755 -11.38 -8.90 -14.18
CA GLY A 755 -12.78 -9.22 -14.47
C GLY A 755 -12.92 -10.36 -15.48
N GLU A 756 -11.91 -11.23 -15.54
CA GLU A 756 -11.95 -12.52 -16.21
C GLU A 756 -12.59 -13.57 -15.28
N PRO A 757 -13.18 -14.65 -15.82
CA PRO A 757 -13.66 -15.76 -15.00
C PRO A 757 -12.52 -16.36 -14.18
N VAL A 758 -12.74 -16.53 -12.88
CA VAL A 758 -11.80 -17.21 -12.00
C VAL A 758 -11.74 -18.67 -12.42
N THR A 759 -10.56 -19.16 -12.75
CA THR A 759 -10.42 -20.55 -13.21
C THR A 759 -10.20 -21.50 -12.03
N VAL A 760 -11.00 -22.54 -11.88
CA VAL A 760 -10.79 -23.57 -10.83
C VAL A 760 -10.71 -24.95 -11.52
N THR A 761 -9.87 -25.87 -11.07
CA THR A 761 -9.70 -27.17 -11.77
C THR A 761 -10.94 -28.03 -11.65
N HIS A 762 -11.50 -28.14 -10.45
CA HIS A 762 -12.69 -28.95 -10.19
C HIS A 762 -13.57 -28.30 -9.12
N PRO A 763 -14.91 -28.40 -9.17
CA PRO A 763 -15.80 -27.86 -8.13
C PRO A 763 -15.50 -28.40 -6.72
N ASP A 764 -15.05 -29.65 -6.66
CA ASP A 764 -14.76 -30.35 -5.40
C ASP A 764 -13.26 -30.35 -5.03
N VAL A 765 -12.43 -29.54 -5.68
CA VAL A 765 -11.00 -29.46 -5.33
C VAL A 765 -10.82 -28.73 -4.00
N ALA A 766 -10.08 -29.34 -3.08
CA ALA A 766 -9.83 -28.84 -1.74
C ALA A 766 -8.36 -29.00 -1.35
N ARG A 767 -7.86 -28.08 -0.51
CA ARG A 767 -6.46 -28.01 -0.11
C ARG A 767 -6.33 -27.65 1.36
N PHE A 768 -5.27 -28.14 2.01
CA PHE A 768 -4.85 -27.65 3.31
C PHE A 768 -4.12 -26.32 3.15
N PHE A 769 -4.46 -25.33 3.96
CA PHE A 769 -3.84 -24.02 3.92
C PHE A 769 -3.13 -23.69 5.22
N MET A 770 -2.00 -23.02 5.08
CA MET A 770 -1.24 -22.42 6.18
C MET A 770 -0.70 -21.05 5.78
N THR A 771 -0.36 -20.23 6.77
CA THR A 771 0.31 -18.94 6.54
C THR A 771 1.82 -19.12 6.36
N VAL A 772 2.50 -18.07 5.88
CA VAL A 772 3.96 -18.07 5.74
C VAL A 772 4.62 -18.18 7.12
N GLU A 773 4.05 -17.54 8.12
CA GLU A 773 4.47 -17.54 9.51
C GLU A 773 4.27 -18.92 10.15
N GLU A 774 3.14 -19.58 9.89
CA GLU A 774 2.92 -20.98 10.31
C GLU A 774 3.93 -21.94 9.66
N ALA A 775 4.26 -21.73 8.38
CA ALA A 775 5.20 -22.57 7.64
C ALA A 775 6.62 -22.45 8.19
N VAL A 776 7.09 -21.22 8.39
CA VAL A 776 8.40 -20.96 9.00
C VAL A 776 8.44 -21.43 10.45
N GLY A 777 7.35 -21.21 11.21
CA GLY A 777 7.26 -21.70 12.57
C GLY A 777 7.35 -23.22 12.67
N LEU A 778 6.71 -23.97 11.75
CA LEU A 778 6.85 -25.43 11.67
C LEU A 778 8.30 -25.84 11.41
N VAL A 779 9.01 -25.15 10.51
CA VAL A 779 10.42 -25.46 10.19
C VAL A 779 11.32 -25.28 11.42
N LEU A 780 11.16 -24.16 12.13
CA LEU A 780 11.96 -23.84 13.30
C LEU A 780 11.65 -24.79 14.48
N GLU A 781 10.38 -25.09 14.73
CA GLU A 781 9.99 -26.07 15.75
C GLU A 781 10.45 -27.48 15.40
N ALA A 782 10.37 -27.89 14.13
CA ALA A 782 10.85 -29.19 13.69
C ALA A 782 12.34 -29.36 13.99
N ALA A 783 13.17 -28.32 13.80
CA ALA A 783 14.58 -28.38 14.17
C ALA A 783 14.78 -28.66 15.67
N ARG A 784 13.89 -28.13 16.53
CA ARG A 784 13.94 -28.36 17.98
C ARG A 784 13.41 -29.74 18.37
N LEU A 785 12.32 -30.19 17.74
CA LEU A 785 11.61 -31.42 18.08
C LEU A 785 12.28 -32.68 17.52
N ALA A 786 13.00 -32.56 16.40
CA ALA A 786 13.64 -33.67 15.70
C ALA A 786 14.62 -34.44 16.57
N ARG A 787 14.55 -35.77 16.47
CA ARG A 787 15.55 -36.68 17.04
C ARG A 787 16.31 -37.44 15.95
N GLY A 788 15.76 -37.50 14.73
CA GLY A 788 16.37 -38.06 13.53
C GLY A 788 15.35 -38.84 12.68
N GLY A 789 15.25 -38.47 11.40
CA GLY A 789 14.47 -39.14 10.35
C GLY A 789 12.97 -38.81 10.35
N GLU A 790 12.47 -37.98 11.27
CA GLU A 790 11.04 -37.67 11.32
C GLU A 790 10.61 -36.69 10.22
N VAL A 791 9.37 -36.87 9.76
CA VAL A 791 8.67 -35.89 8.93
C VAL A 791 7.58 -35.23 9.78
N PHE A 792 7.68 -33.91 9.93
CA PHE A 792 6.76 -33.11 10.74
C PHE A 792 5.70 -32.44 9.86
N VAL A 793 4.47 -32.39 10.38
CA VAL A 793 3.34 -31.74 9.72
C VAL A 793 2.55 -30.93 10.74
N LEU A 794 2.14 -29.72 10.35
CA LEU A 794 1.25 -28.90 11.15
C LEU A 794 -0.19 -29.41 11.04
N ASP A 795 -0.90 -29.49 12.16
CA ASP A 795 -2.35 -29.68 12.19
C ASP A 795 -3.04 -28.42 11.67
N MET A 796 -3.35 -28.42 10.37
CA MET A 796 -3.98 -27.32 9.64
C MET A 796 -5.52 -27.31 9.75
N GLY A 797 -6.12 -28.24 10.50
CA GLY A 797 -7.56 -28.45 10.52
C GLY A 797 -8.08 -29.09 9.23
N ASP A 798 -9.34 -28.84 8.90
CA ASP A 798 -9.99 -29.40 7.70
C ASP A 798 -9.51 -28.72 6.41
N GLU A 799 -9.55 -29.46 5.31
CA GLU A 799 -9.29 -28.93 3.98
C GLU A 799 -10.32 -27.87 3.56
N VAL A 800 -9.88 -26.87 2.79
CA VAL A 800 -10.73 -25.80 2.30
C VAL A 800 -10.95 -25.99 0.80
N ARG A 801 -12.21 -26.05 0.37
CA ARG A 801 -12.55 -26.06 -1.06
C ARG A 801 -12.13 -24.76 -1.72
N ILE A 802 -11.44 -24.86 -2.86
CA ILE A 802 -10.96 -23.69 -3.59
C ILE A 802 -12.11 -22.79 -4.03
N VAL A 803 -13.26 -23.37 -4.43
CA VAL A 803 -14.48 -22.61 -4.74
C VAL A 803 -14.93 -21.75 -3.56
N ASP A 804 -14.91 -22.29 -2.34
CA ASP A 804 -15.33 -21.53 -1.15
C ASP A 804 -14.33 -20.42 -0.83
N LEU A 805 -13.02 -20.70 -0.99
CA LEU A 805 -11.98 -19.70 -0.83
C LEU A 805 -12.11 -18.56 -1.86
N VAL A 806 -12.38 -18.87 -3.13
CA VAL A 806 -12.64 -17.88 -4.19
C VAL A 806 -13.79 -16.96 -3.79
N HIS A 807 -14.92 -17.52 -3.35
CA HIS A 807 -16.06 -16.72 -2.92
C HIS A 807 -15.78 -15.89 -1.66
N LYS A 808 -15.02 -16.41 -0.69
CA LYS A 808 -14.60 -15.66 0.51
C LYS A 808 -13.65 -14.51 0.12
N PHE A 809 -12.68 -14.79 -0.74
CA PHE A 809 -11.72 -13.81 -1.23
C PHE A 809 -12.43 -12.72 -2.05
N ALA A 810 -13.27 -13.08 -3.02
CA ALA A 810 -14.07 -12.13 -3.79
C ALA A 810 -14.92 -11.21 -2.88
N ARG A 811 -15.56 -11.76 -1.84
CA ARG A 811 -16.29 -10.97 -0.84
C ARG A 811 -15.40 -9.97 -0.10
N SER A 812 -14.20 -10.37 0.32
CA SER A 812 -13.25 -9.48 1.03
C SER A 812 -12.75 -8.31 0.18
N VAL A 813 -12.72 -8.48 -1.15
CA VAL A 813 -12.37 -7.42 -2.11
C VAL A 813 -13.61 -6.72 -2.73
N ASN A 814 -14.80 -6.92 -2.15
CA ASN A 814 -16.07 -6.34 -2.59
C ASN A 814 -16.48 -6.70 -4.04
N VAL A 815 -16.12 -7.90 -4.52
CA VAL A 815 -16.59 -8.48 -5.78
C VAL A 815 -17.72 -9.46 -5.48
N PRO A 816 -18.99 -9.12 -5.81
CA PRO A 816 -20.11 -10.04 -5.64
C PRO A 816 -20.10 -11.12 -6.74
N ASP A 817 -20.30 -12.38 -6.35
CA ASP A 817 -20.50 -13.56 -7.21
C ASP A 817 -19.52 -13.66 -8.40
N PRO A 818 -18.25 -14.01 -8.17
CA PRO A 818 -17.28 -14.18 -9.25
C PRO A 818 -17.71 -15.32 -10.18
N GLU A 819 -17.62 -15.11 -11.50
CA GLU A 819 -17.80 -16.19 -12.48
C GLU A 819 -16.65 -17.19 -12.33
N ILE A 820 -16.96 -18.45 -12.03
CA ILE A 820 -15.96 -19.53 -11.94
C ILE A 820 -16.03 -20.40 -13.19
N ARG A 821 -14.89 -20.56 -13.87
CA ARG A 821 -14.72 -21.46 -15.01
C ARG A 821 -13.96 -22.70 -14.59
N PHE A 822 -14.57 -23.88 -14.74
CA PHE A 822 -13.90 -25.13 -14.44
C PHE A 822 -13.01 -25.60 -15.59
N THR A 823 -11.73 -25.88 -15.31
CA THR A 823 -10.76 -26.29 -16.34
C THR A 823 -10.56 -27.80 -16.44
N GLY A 824 -11.05 -28.57 -15.48
CA GLY A 824 -10.67 -29.96 -15.27
C GLY A 824 -9.37 -30.10 -14.48
N LEU A 825 -9.20 -31.25 -13.81
CA LEU A 825 -7.97 -31.62 -13.13
C LEU A 825 -6.83 -31.85 -14.12
N ARG A 826 -5.62 -31.46 -13.71
CA ARG A 826 -4.41 -31.64 -14.52
C ARG A 826 -3.79 -33.01 -14.26
N THR A 827 -2.90 -33.42 -15.15
CA THR A 827 -2.07 -34.60 -14.96
C THR A 827 -1.31 -34.50 -13.64
N GLY A 828 -1.49 -35.49 -12.75
CA GLY A 828 -0.84 -35.55 -11.44
C GLY A 828 -1.52 -34.76 -10.33
N GLU A 829 -2.66 -34.10 -10.59
CA GLU A 829 -3.42 -33.33 -9.59
C GLU A 829 -4.52 -34.18 -8.93
N LYS A 830 -4.70 -34.03 -7.62
CA LYS A 830 -5.76 -34.70 -6.84
C LYS A 830 -6.90 -33.74 -6.47
N LEU A 831 -8.06 -34.31 -6.14
CA LEU A 831 -9.18 -33.57 -5.54
C LEU A 831 -8.83 -33.10 -4.12
N SER A 832 -8.27 -34.00 -3.31
CA SER A 832 -7.77 -33.76 -1.95
C SER A 832 -6.35 -34.30 -1.84
N GLU A 833 -5.52 -33.64 -1.04
CA GLU A 833 -4.20 -34.16 -0.65
C GLU A 833 -4.31 -34.92 0.69
N SER A 834 -3.29 -35.72 0.99
CA SER A 834 -3.13 -36.40 2.28
C SER A 834 -1.91 -35.82 2.99
N LEU A 835 -1.99 -35.55 4.29
CA LEU A 835 -0.84 -35.06 5.07
C LEU A 835 0.16 -36.17 5.41
N PHE A 836 -0.34 -37.39 5.58
CA PHE A 836 0.42 -38.62 5.81
C PHE A 836 -0.03 -39.69 4.81
N SER A 837 0.89 -40.55 4.40
CA SER A 837 0.56 -41.71 3.57
C SER A 837 -0.29 -42.71 4.35
N GLU A 838 -1.12 -43.49 3.65
CA GLU A 838 -1.81 -44.64 4.25
C GLU A 838 -0.85 -45.66 4.88
N GLN A 839 0.41 -45.66 4.44
CA GLN A 839 1.47 -46.55 4.92
C GLN A 839 2.29 -45.95 6.06
N GLU A 840 2.07 -44.67 6.40
CA GLU A 840 2.78 -43.96 7.45
C GLU A 840 1.99 -43.98 8.75
N SER A 841 2.62 -44.43 9.83
CA SER A 841 2.12 -44.16 11.18
C SER A 841 2.62 -42.80 11.66
N TYR A 842 1.79 -42.07 12.39
CA TYR A 842 2.14 -40.76 12.95
C TYR A 842 1.64 -40.62 14.39
N ALA A 843 2.31 -39.76 15.15
CA ALA A 843 2.02 -39.48 16.55
C ALA A 843 2.11 -37.98 16.85
N PRO A 844 1.37 -37.50 17.87
CA PRO A 844 1.55 -36.14 18.38
C PRO A 844 2.98 -35.91 18.89
N THR A 845 3.48 -34.68 18.73
CA THR A 845 4.76 -34.26 19.31
C THR A 845 4.55 -33.57 20.66
N ALA A 846 5.64 -33.09 21.29
CA ALA A 846 5.53 -32.22 22.46
C ALA A 846 4.82 -30.89 22.17
N HIS A 847 4.74 -30.49 20.90
CA HIS A 847 3.92 -29.36 20.47
C HIS A 847 2.52 -29.84 20.06
N PRO A 848 1.44 -29.31 20.65
CA PRO A 848 0.07 -29.86 20.50
C PRO A 848 -0.49 -29.81 19.08
N LYS A 849 0.10 -28.97 18.23
CA LYS A 849 -0.31 -28.76 16.82
C LYS A 849 0.67 -29.31 15.79
N ILE A 850 1.74 -29.98 16.22
CA ILE A 850 2.69 -30.59 15.30
C ILE A 850 2.62 -32.11 15.48
N LEU A 851 2.36 -32.80 14.38
CA LEU A 851 2.39 -34.25 14.27
C LEU A 851 3.71 -34.66 13.63
N ALA A 852 4.22 -35.83 13.99
CA ALA A 852 5.42 -36.41 13.38
C ALA A 852 5.14 -37.84 12.95
N THR A 853 5.74 -38.28 11.85
CA THR A 853 5.78 -39.71 11.52
C THR A 853 6.43 -40.47 12.67
N ALA A 854 5.81 -41.55 13.13
CA ALA A 854 6.49 -42.48 14.01
C ALA A 854 7.71 -43.01 13.24
N SER A 855 8.87 -43.09 13.91
CA SER A 855 10.13 -43.51 13.28
C SER A 855 9.90 -44.83 12.53
N ALA A 856 9.76 -44.73 11.21
CA ALA A 856 9.56 -45.89 10.36
C ALA A 856 10.88 -46.68 10.36
N ALA A 857 10.79 -48.01 10.34
CA ALA A 857 11.94 -48.81 9.97
C ALA A 857 12.51 -48.23 8.67
N ALA A 858 13.80 -47.86 8.70
CA ALA A 858 14.45 -47.23 7.55
C ALA A 858 14.13 -48.05 6.29
N PRO A 859 13.76 -47.40 5.16
CA PRO A 859 13.66 -48.10 3.88
C PRO A 859 14.94 -48.91 3.66
N ASP A 860 14.90 -50.02 2.90
CA ASP A 860 16.13 -50.74 2.57
C ASP A 860 17.12 -49.79 1.87
N LEU A 861 18.07 -49.30 2.68
CA LEU A 861 19.04 -48.26 2.33
C LEU A 861 19.93 -48.70 1.17
N GLY A 862 20.11 -50.01 1.03
CA GLY A 862 20.92 -50.59 -0.03
C GLY A 862 20.26 -50.42 -1.40
N ASP A 863 18.95 -50.64 -1.50
CA ASP A 863 18.21 -50.54 -2.76
C ASP A 863 18.07 -49.10 -3.24
N LEU A 864 17.83 -48.16 -2.31
CA LEU A 864 17.73 -46.74 -2.63
C LEU A 864 19.05 -46.19 -3.20
N ARG A 865 20.17 -46.39 -2.49
CA ARG A 865 21.49 -45.90 -2.90
C ARG A 865 21.98 -46.53 -4.21
N ARG A 866 21.64 -47.80 -4.48
CA ARG A 866 21.96 -48.46 -5.76
C ARG A 866 21.16 -47.89 -6.94
N SER A 867 19.96 -47.38 -6.70
CA SER A 867 19.03 -46.96 -7.76
C SER A 867 19.20 -45.48 -8.15
N LEU A 868 19.65 -44.62 -7.23
CA LEU A 868 19.83 -43.18 -7.47
C LEU A 868 20.78 -42.84 -8.65
N PRO A 869 21.96 -43.49 -8.82
CA PRO A 869 22.84 -43.18 -9.95
C PRO A 869 22.18 -43.36 -11.32
N GLY A 870 21.35 -44.40 -11.47
CA GLY A 870 20.60 -44.64 -12.70
C GLY A 870 19.56 -43.56 -12.97
N LEU A 871 18.87 -43.10 -11.92
CA LEU A 871 17.91 -41.99 -11.98
C LEU A 871 18.60 -40.67 -12.38
N TYR A 872 19.75 -40.36 -11.77
CA TYR A 872 20.52 -39.15 -12.08
C TYR A 872 21.05 -39.16 -13.50
N ALA A 873 21.62 -40.28 -13.96
CA ALA A 873 22.11 -40.41 -15.32
C ALA A 873 20.97 -40.23 -16.36
N ALA A 874 19.76 -40.71 -16.07
CA ALA A 874 18.59 -40.45 -16.91
C ALA A 874 18.21 -38.95 -16.92
N ALA A 875 18.20 -38.30 -15.75
CA ALA A 875 17.89 -36.88 -15.63
C ALA A 875 18.93 -35.99 -16.31
N GLU A 876 20.23 -36.27 -16.19
CA GLU A 876 21.32 -35.55 -16.85
C GLU A 876 21.22 -35.59 -18.38
N ARG A 877 20.84 -36.75 -18.93
CA ARG A 877 20.57 -36.90 -20.38
C ARG A 877 19.24 -36.28 -20.83
N ASN A 878 18.48 -35.67 -19.91
CA ASN A 878 17.12 -35.17 -20.15
C ASN A 878 16.16 -36.24 -20.70
N ASP A 879 16.34 -37.51 -20.32
CA ASP A 879 15.45 -38.61 -20.70
C ASP A 879 14.22 -38.62 -19.78
N ALA A 880 13.22 -37.80 -20.13
CA ALA A 880 12.00 -37.67 -19.33
C ALA A 880 11.25 -38.99 -19.12
N ALA A 881 11.23 -39.86 -20.12
CA ALA A 881 10.55 -41.15 -20.05
C ALA A 881 11.33 -42.14 -19.16
N GLY A 882 12.66 -42.17 -19.29
CA GLY A 882 13.54 -42.91 -18.40
C GLY A 882 13.43 -42.45 -16.96
N THR A 883 13.49 -41.14 -16.72
CA THR A 883 13.29 -40.55 -15.39
C THR A 883 11.96 -40.98 -14.76
N ARG A 884 10.84 -40.92 -15.50
CA ARG A 884 9.53 -41.36 -14.97
C ARG A 884 9.51 -42.85 -14.64
N ARG A 885 10.08 -43.70 -15.49
CA ARG A 885 10.17 -45.15 -15.23
C ARG A 885 11.00 -45.45 -13.99
N SER A 886 12.14 -44.77 -13.83
CA SER A 886 12.99 -44.91 -12.64
C SER A 886 12.26 -44.45 -11.37
N LEU A 887 11.56 -43.30 -11.41
CA LEU A 887 10.74 -42.85 -10.29
C LEU A 887 9.64 -43.86 -9.94
N ALA A 888 8.95 -44.44 -10.92
CA ALA A 888 7.90 -45.42 -10.70
C ALA A 888 8.41 -46.75 -10.13
N ALA A 889 9.66 -47.12 -10.44
CA ALA A 889 10.30 -48.29 -9.83
C ALA A 889 10.70 -48.05 -8.36
N MET A 890 11.00 -46.79 -8.00
CA MET A 890 11.49 -46.42 -6.66
C MET A 890 10.39 -45.98 -5.70
N ILE A 891 9.29 -45.44 -6.22
CA ILE A 891 8.21 -44.83 -5.43
C ILE A 891 6.92 -45.64 -5.63
N PRO A 892 6.52 -46.46 -4.64
CA PRO A 892 5.25 -47.19 -4.69
C PRO A 892 4.06 -46.26 -4.96
N GLY A 893 3.17 -46.66 -5.86
CA GLY A 893 1.97 -45.88 -6.21
C GLY A 893 2.19 -44.80 -7.28
N PHE A 894 3.43 -44.45 -7.63
CA PHE A 894 3.69 -43.47 -8.69
C PHE A 894 3.53 -44.10 -10.11
N PRO A 895 2.75 -43.50 -11.03
CA PRO A 895 2.47 -44.11 -12.32
C PRO A 895 3.66 -44.09 -13.30
N ALA A 896 3.97 -45.26 -13.87
CA ALA A 896 5.05 -45.45 -14.85
C ALA A 896 4.81 -44.75 -16.21
N SER A 897 3.58 -44.32 -16.49
CA SER A 897 3.22 -43.54 -17.68
C SER A 897 2.42 -42.31 -17.29
N ALA A 898 2.54 -41.23 -18.07
CA ALA A 898 1.72 -40.03 -17.84
C ALA A 898 0.27 -40.34 -18.27
N PRO A 899 -0.74 -40.13 -17.41
CA PRO A 899 -2.12 -40.27 -17.83
C PRO A 899 -2.45 -39.21 -18.90
N PRO A 900 -3.32 -39.54 -19.89
CA PRO A 900 -3.73 -38.58 -20.91
C PRO A 900 -4.52 -37.43 -20.27
N GLY A 901 -3.87 -36.28 -20.10
CA GLY A 901 -4.48 -35.06 -19.58
C GLY A 901 -4.95 -34.13 -20.70
N PRO A 902 -6.02 -33.34 -20.49
CA PRO A 902 -6.44 -32.33 -21.46
C PRO A 902 -5.31 -31.32 -21.72
N ARG A 903 -5.19 -30.84 -22.97
CA ARG A 903 -4.28 -29.76 -23.34
C ARG A 903 -4.66 -28.51 -22.52
N ALA A 904 -3.76 -28.08 -21.64
CA ALA A 904 -3.98 -26.92 -20.77
C ALA A 904 -4.32 -25.66 -21.59
N LEU A 905 -5.37 -24.95 -21.17
CA LEU A 905 -5.69 -23.60 -21.62
C LEU A 905 -4.58 -22.63 -21.17
N THR A 906 -4.24 -21.67 -22.03
CA THR A 906 -3.18 -20.66 -21.86
C THR A 906 -3.53 -19.54 -20.85
N VAL A 907 -4.36 -19.81 -19.85
CA VAL A 907 -4.85 -18.80 -18.89
C VAL A 907 -4.08 -18.91 -17.57
N PRO A 908 -3.59 -17.81 -16.97
CA PRO A 908 -2.99 -17.83 -15.63
C PRO A 908 -4.00 -18.40 -14.63
N TYR A 909 -3.57 -19.23 -13.68
CA TYR A 909 -4.46 -20.13 -12.92
C TYR A 909 -4.15 -20.15 -11.41
N PRO A 910 -5.11 -20.43 -10.50
CA PRO A 910 -4.99 -20.06 -9.11
C PRO A 910 -4.34 -21.07 -8.17
N ASP A 911 -3.94 -22.30 -8.51
CA ASP A 911 -3.27 -23.13 -7.48
C ASP A 911 -1.76 -22.84 -7.40
N ASP A 912 -1.32 -22.22 -6.31
CA ASP A 912 0.08 -21.91 -5.93
C ASP A 912 0.97 -21.38 -7.08
N PHE A 913 0.41 -20.48 -7.89
CA PHE A 913 1.05 -19.85 -9.04
C PHE A 913 1.49 -18.43 -8.85
#